data_AF-A0A2I4AXE6-F1
#
_entry.id   AF-A0A2I4AXE6-F1
#
_cell.length_a   1.000
_cell.length_b   1.000
_cell.length_c   1.000
_cell.angle_alpha   90.00
_cell.angle_beta   90.00
_cell.angle_gamma   90.00
#
_symmetry.space_group_name_H-M   'P 1'
#
loop_
_entity.id
_entity.type
_entity.pdbx_description
1 polymer ?
#
loop_
_entity_poly.entity_id
_entity_poly.type
_entity_poly.pdbx_seq_one_letter_code
_entity_poly.pdbx_strand_id
1 'polypeptide(L)'
;MFVSNGTLTSEQKSQDARFGYALAAAPDLNQDGFTDLVVGAPLEDEHRGAIYIYHGQDIYITHKPKQHITGSSLSPSLRYFGRSLSSRLDLDGDGLIDLAVGAQGKAVLLSSRSIVQINVSLSFQPHSINVIQKTCQRGGRDSACLNATTCFTAKSRSPESHSIAFDLWVSATLDDRKLSARALFDDSSHRQIQLSVGVQTGKALCYRLPFHVYDTADYIRPISFSLGFKINNTEVGPVLDEGWPTNIKKYISFFKDCGEDDVCMTDLVLQANMDITGTRQKPHVIRSPRKRLVVEVQLQNRLENAYNTSLKLHYSRNLHFSSLSVRENTNFKMECTALGSNSHSCNVSYPVFRSHSKVNFMLEFEFSCTSLQSRVQMKLNATSDSMEREDTLLDNSVQLQTFVQYQPDLFVSSISNLNRYEVHPTRSASEAIGPEFYTHFKLQNLGCYTLSNLELHMFLPSVAAGDAVFMTVTDVYAFNASGVTCSVLSDVARLKARQRDVRPLHTEDMLHNEILNCSRAWCTEVVCEVQQLGHEAIIRVTRRVHDDFFRKAKYKSVKIVSSFELTAQETSSITLGAGILRGESVLEVLKGRSIPISLWILIGSIIGGLLLLALIIFILWKLGFFTRKLREEENHED
;
A
#
# COMPACT_ATOMS: atom_id res chain seq x y z
N MET A 1 17.41 -75.35 -4.81
CA MET A 1 17.07 -75.80 -6.19
C MET A 1 16.31 -74.64 -6.81
N PHE A 2 16.84 -74.00 -7.85
CA PHE A 2 16.17 -72.83 -8.47
C PHE A 2 14.99 -73.28 -9.32
N VAL A 3 13.88 -72.55 -9.26
CA VAL A 3 12.73 -72.74 -10.15
C VAL A 3 12.85 -71.77 -11.32
N SER A 4 12.62 -72.28 -12.55
CA SER A 4 12.68 -71.46 -13.76
C SER A 4 11.65 -70.33 -13.68
N ASN A 5 12.12 -69.09 -13.84
CA ASN A 5 11.30 -67.89 -13.90
C ASN A 5 11.83 -67.00 -15.02
N GLY A 6 11.48 -67.33 -16.27
CA GLY A 6 11.88 -66.59 -17.46
C GLY A 6 13.36 -66.74 -17.85
N THR A 7 13.89 -65.75 -18.57
CA THR A 7 15.22 -65.75 -19.18
C THR A 7 16.09 -64.64 -18.59
N LEU A 8 17.34 -64.95 -18.26
CA LEU A 8 18.36 -63.97 -17.91
C LEU A 8 19.01 -63.44 -19.18
N THR A 9 19.24 -62.13 -19.25
CA THR A 9 19.80 -61.47 -20.43
C THR A 9 21.02 -60.64 -20.03
N SER A 10 22.11 -60.71 -20.81
CA SER A 10 23.12 -59.65 -20.78
C SER A 10 22.48 -58.31 -21.19
N GLU A 11 23.02 -57.18 -20.73
CA GLU A 11 22.50 -55.87 -21.11
C GLU A 11 22.45 -55.72 -22.65
N GLN A 12 21.50 -54.93 -23.16
CA GLN A 12 21.05 -54.86 -24.58
C GLN A 12 22.12 -54.55 -25.66
N LYS A 13 23.43 -54.54 -25.36
CA LYS A 13 24.48 -54.04 -26.26
C LYS A 13 25.59 -55.03 -26.63
N SER A 14 25.68 -56.22 -26.03
CA SER A 14 26.76 -57.17 -26.37
C SER A 14 26.31 -58.27 -27.34
N GLN A 15 26.53 -58.03 -28.64
CA GLN A 15 26.35 -59.07 -29.67
C GLN A 15 27.44 -60.13 -29.56
N ASP A 16 27.08 -61.40 -29.82
CA ASP A 16 27.99 -62.55 -29.81
C ASP A 16 28.78 -62.80 -28.51
N ALA A 17 28.35 -62.24 -27.38
CA ALA A 17 29.03 -62.30 -26.08
C ALA A 17 29.22 -63.72 -25.50
N ARG A 18 28.47 -64.70 -26.00
CA ARG A 18 28.30 -66.04 -25.41
C ARG A 18 27.97 -65.95 -23.92
N PHE A 19 27.01 -65.10 -23.57
CA PHE A 19 26.44 -65.06 -22.23
C PHE A 19 25.91 -66.46 -21.85
N GLY A 20 26.26 -66.94 -20.65
CA GLY A 20 25.92 -68.29 -20.21
C GLY A 20 26.94 -69.36 -20.60
N TYR A 21 28.10 -68.99 -21.15
CA TYR A 21 29.17 -69.94 -21.51
C TYR A 21 29.69 -70.73 -20.30
N ALA A 22 29.80 -70.06 -19.16
CA ALA A 22 30.11 -70.66 -17.88
C ALA A 22 29.10 -70.17 -16.84
N LEU A 23 28.73 -71.06 -15.92
CA LEU A 23 27.81 -70.76 -14.81
C LEU A 23 28.42 -71.30 -13.53
N ALA A 24 28.37 -70.51 -12.46
CA ALA A 24 28.75 -70.95 -11.13
C ALA A 24 27.69 -70.49 -10.12
N ALA A 25 27.20 -71.44 -9.32
CA ALA A 25 26.38 -71.13 -8.16
C ALA A 25 27.32 -70.71 -7.02
N ALA A 26 27.16 -69.49 -6.54
CA ALA A 26 27.87 -68.95 -5.39
C ALA A 26 26.97 -69.07 -4.15
N PRO A 27 27.40 -69.74 -3.06
CA PRO A 27 26.52 -70.09 -1.96
C PRO A 27 25.70 -68.94 -1.37
N ASP A 28 26.30 -67.77 -1.18
CA ASP A 28 25.66 -66.52 -0.73
C ASP A 28 26.69 -65.36 -0.76
N LEU A 29 26.72 -64.53 -1.81
CA LEU A 29 27.73 -63.44 -1.92
C LEU A 29 27.31 -62.19 -1.14
N ASN A 30 26.00 -61.93 -1.01
CA ASN A 30 25.47 -60.77 -0.29
C ASN A 30 25.02 -61.07 1.16
N GLN A 31 25.22 -62.31 1.62
CA GLN A 31 24.93 -62.78 2.97
C GLN A 31 23.44 -62.66 3.35
N ASP A 32 22.54 -62.90 2.38
CA ASP A 32 21.08 -62.84 2.54
C ASP A 32 20.35 -64.17 2.74
N GLY A 33 21.12 -65.25 2.81
CA GLY A 33 20.65 -66.61 3.01
C GLY A 33 20.22 -67.28 1.70
N PHE A 34 20.33 -66.61 0.56
CA PHE A 34 20.02 -67.17 -0.74
C PHE A 34 21.27 -67.38 -1.59
N THR A 35 21.22 -68.41 -2.43
CA THR A 35 22.32 -68.72 -3.35
C THR A 35 22.28 -67.79 -4.56
N ASP A 36 23.45 -67.27 -4.90
CA ASP A 36 23.67 -66.36 -6.01
C ASP A 36 24.17 -67.11 -7.26
N LEU A 37 24.07 -66.44 -8.40
CA LEU A 37 24.50 -66.97 -9.69
C LEU A 37 25.52 -66.04 -10.35
N VAL A 38 26.66 -66.62 -10.73
CA VAL A 38 27.66 -65.96 -11.57
C VAL A 38 27.61 -66.52 -12.98
N VAL A 39 27.51 -65.64 -13.97
CA VAL A 39 27.37 -65.99 -15.39
C VAL A 39 28.52 -65.40 -16.19
N GLY A 40 29.23 -66.24 -16.93
CA GLY A 40 30.35 -65.84 -17.79
C GLY A 40 29.91 -65.51 -19.21
N ALA A 41 30.51 -64.46 -19.77
CA ALA A 41 30.33 -64.01 -21.15
C ALA A 41 31.72 -63.73 -21.79
N PRO A 42 32.51 -64.76 -22.11
CA PRO A 42 33.90 -64.60 -22.49
C PRO A 42 34.14 -63.90 -23.83
N LEU A 43 33.14 -63.81 -24.70
CA LEU A 43 33.29 -63.13 -26.00
C LEU A 43 32.85 -61.66 -25.96
N GLU A 44 32.30 -61.20 -24.84
CA GLU A 44 31.91 -59.81 -24.63
C GLU A 44 33.10 -58.85 -24.81
N ASP A 45 32.81 -57.60 -25.19
CA ASP A 45 33.82 -56.55 -25.35
C ASP A 45 34.98 -56.98 -26.27
N GLU A 46 34.67 -57.49 -27.46
CA GLU A 46 35.67 -57.94 -28.45
C GLU A 46 36.60 -59.03 -27.88
N HIS A 47 36.03 -60.09 -27.30
CA HIS A 47 36.77 -61.20 -26.68
C HIS A 47 37.61 -60.79 -25.46
N ARG A 48 37.36 -59.63 -24.85
CA ARG A 48 37.93 -59.29 -23.54
C ARG A 48 37.24 -60.09 -22.44
N GLY A 49 35.94 -60.30 -22.59
CA GLY A 49 35.09 -61.11 -21.74
C GLY A 49 34.60 -60.39 -20.48
N ALA A 50 33.53 -60.89 -19.89
CA ALA A 50 32.92 -60.35 -18.69
C ALA A 50 32.29 -61.44 -17.82
N ILE A 51 31.95 -61.08 -16.58
CA ILE A 51 31.08 -61.86 -15.70
C ILE A 51 29.93 -61.00 -15.17
N TYR A 52 28.80 -61.65 -14.92
CA TYR A 52 27.60 -61.06 -14.36
C TYR A 52 27.24 -61.78 -13.07
N ILE A 53 26.92 -61.02 -12.03
CA ILE A 53 26.48 -61.54 -10.73
C ILE A 53 25.01 -61.24 -10.58
N TYR A 54 24.21 -62.27 -10.37
CA TYR A 54 22.78 -62.18 -10.12
C TYR A 54 22.49 -62.69 -8.71
N HIS A 55 21.77 -61.89 -7.92
CA HIS A 55 21.40 -62.32 -6.58
C HIS A 55 20.23 -63.31 -6.61
N GLY A 56 20.27 -64.27 -5.70
CA GLY A 56 19.15 -65.14 -5.37
C GLY A 56 18.03 -64.37 -4.68
N GLN A 57 16.81 -64.88 -4.79
CA GLN A 57 15.68 -64.43 -3.99
C GLN A 57 14.76 -65.62 -3.76
N ASP A 58 14.78 -66.17 -2.54
CA ASP A 58 14.06 -67.40 -2.20
C ASP A 58 14.48 -68.58 -3.10
N ILE A 59 13.58 -69.04 -3.96
CA ILE A 59 13.83 -70.13 -4.92
C ILE A 59 14.12 -69.62 -6.34
N TYR A 60 14.25 -68.29 -6.53
CA TYR A 60 14.43 -67.64 -7.83
C TYR A 60 15.77 -66.90 -7.95
N ILE A 61 16.13 -66.52 -9.18
CA ILE A 61 17.24 -65.61 -9.47
C ILE A 61 16.65 -64.28 -9.95
N THR A 62 17.21 -63.17 -9.47
CA THR A 62 16.81 -61.84 -9.93
C THR A 62 17.12 -61.65 -11.43
N HIS A 63 16.21 -61.03 -12.18
CA HIS A 63 16.40 -60.90 -13.64
C HIS A 63 17.47 -59.89 -14.05
N LYS A 64 17.78 -58.93 -13.17
CA LYS A 64 18.76 -57.88 -13.44
C LYS A 64 20.07 -58.22 -12.72
N PRO A 65 21.21 -58.19 -13.42
CA PRO A 65 22.49 -58.39 -12.76
C PRO A 65 22.73 -57.27 -11.76
N LYS A 66 23.28 -57.64 -10.61
CA LYS A 66 23.61 -56.76 -9.49
C LYS A 66 25.02 -56.20 -9.60
N GLN A 67 25.89 -56.95 -10.27
CA GLN A 67 27.22 -56.51 -10.63
C GLN A 67 27.60 -57.06 -12.00
N HIS A 68 28.26 -56.23 -12.80
CA HIS A 68 28.84 -56.59 -14.10
C HIS A 68 30.32 -56.22 -14.06
N ILE A 69 31.19 -57.21 -14.25
CA ILE A 69 32.65 -57.04 -14.15
C ILE A 69 33.26 -57.40 -15.49
N THR A 70 33.82 -56.42 -16.17
CA THR A 70 34.48 -56.61 -17.46
C THR A 70 35.94 -56.98 -17.26
N GLY A 71 36.49 -57.84 -18.12
CA GLY A 71 37.93 -58.14 -18.11
C GLY A 71 38.75 -56.87 -18.39
N SER A 72 38.22 -55.95 -19.20
CA SER A 72 38.83 -54.67 -19.54
C SER A 72 39.01 -53.73 -18.34
N SER A 73 38.10 -53.75 -17.36
CA SER A 73 38.22 -52.91 -16.15
C SER A 73 39.30 -53.41 -15.19
N LEU A 74 39.66 -54.70 -15.27
CA LEU A 74 40.67 -55.31 -14.41
C LEU A 74 42.07 -55.25 -15.04
N SER A 75 42.18 -55.58 -16.33
CA SER A 75 43.44 -55.47 -17.05
C SER A 75 43.20 -55.45 -18.57
N PRO A 76 43.86 -54.54 -19.32
CA PRO A 76 43.72 -54.49 -20.78
C PRO A 76 44.25 -55.75 -21.48
N SER A 77 45.04 -56.59 -20.78
CA SER A 77 45.63 -57.82 -21.31
C SER A 77 44.72 -59.04 -21.21
N LEU A 78 43.60 -58.94 -20.50
CA LEU A 78 42.68 -60.07 -20.34
C LEU A 78 41.91 -60.35 -21.63
N ARG A 79 41.83 -61.63 -21.97
CA ARG A 79 41.04 -62.15 -23.10
C ARG A 79 40.25 -63.35 -22.62
N TYR A 80 39.03 -63.51 -23.13
CA TYR A 80 38.12 -64.59 -22.78
C TYR A 80 37.86 -64.70 -21.27
N PHE A 81 37.87 -63.56 -20.55
CA PHE A 81 37.56 -63.51 -19.13
C PHE A 81 36.12 -63.98 -18.87
N GLY A 82 35.92 -64.90 -17.93
CA GLY A 82 34.62 -65.53 -17.70
C GLY A 82 34.42 -66.86 -18.44
N ARG A 83 35.45 -67.42 -19.08
CA ARG A 83 35.37 -68.73 -19.78
C ARG A 83 35.23 -69.93 -18.85
N SER A 84 35.58 -69.77 -17.57
CA SER A 84 35.41 -70.77 -16.51
C SER A 84 35.26 -70.04 -15.18
N LEU A 85 34.45 -70.57 -14.27
CA LEU A 85 34.09 -69.92 -13.02
C LEU A 85 34.16 -70.93 -11.87
N SER A 86 34.59 -70.46 -10.70
CA SER A 86 34.50 -71.19 -9.43
C SER A 86 34.23 -70.21 -8.29
N SER A 87 33.27 -70.55 -7.43
CA SER A 87 32.74 -69.65 -6.39
C SER A 87 32.34 -70.43 -5.14
N ARG A 88 33.31 -71.13 -4.52
CA ARG A 88 33.03 -72.09 -3.43
C ARG A 88 33.92 -71.95 -2.19
N LEU A 89 34.99 -71.18 -2.29
CA LEU A 89 36.02 -71.12 -1.27
C LEU A 89 36.30 -69.66 -0.96
N ASP A 90 36.47 -69.39 0.32
CA ASP A 90 37.23 -68.25 0.83
C ASP A 90 38.71 -68.56 0.61
N LEU A 91 39.41 -67.71 -0.15
CA LEU A 91 40.80 -67.92 -0.53
C LEU A 91 41.76 -66.96 0.18
N ASP A 92 41.26 -65.88 0.77
CA ASP A 92 42.06 -64.93 1.55
C ASP A 92 41.86 -65.03 3.07
N GLY A 93 40.90 -65.85 3.51
CA GLY A 93 40.66 -66.20 4.91
C GLY A 93 39.88 -65.14 5.68
N ASP A 94 39.07 -64.31 5.00
CA ASP A 94 38.26 -63.25 5.61
C ASP A 94 36.82 -63.68 5.98
N GLY A 95 36.49 -64.96 5.73
CA GLY A 95 35.19 -65.55 5.99
C GLY A 95 34.15 -65.29 4.89
N LEU A 96 34.52 -64.66 3.78
CA LEU A 96 33.67 -64.40 2.62
C LEU A 96 34.07 -65.28 1.43
N ILE A 97 33.11 -65.56 0.56
CA ILE A 97 33.35 -66.43 -0.59
C ILE A 97 33.96 -65.61 -1.73
N ASP A 98 35.07 -66.09 -2.28
CA ASP A 98 35.74 -65.44 -3.40
C ASP A 98 35.35 -66.05 -4.76
N LEU A 99 35.59 -65.28 -5.82
CA LEU A 99 35.34 -65.70 -7.19
C LEU A 99 36.65 -65.91 -7.94
N ALA A 100 36.90 -67.14 -8.37
CA ALA A 100 37.98 -67.48 -9.30
C ALA A 100 37.43 -67.52 -10.73
N VAL A 101 37.99 -66.68 -11.59
CA VAL A 101 37.55 -66.48 -12.98
C VAL A 101 38.69 -66.82 -13.94
N GLY A 102 38.43 -67.74 -14.85
CA GLY A 102 39.38 -68.11 -15.90
C GLY A 102 39.38 -67.11 -17.05
N ALA A 103 40.57 -66.91 -17.61
CA ALA A 103 40.83 -66.16 -18.84
C ALA A 103 41.87 -66.92 -19.68
N GLN A 104 42.16 -66.44 -20.89
CA GLN A 104 43.17 -67.05 -21.76
C GLN A 104 44.57 -66.89 -21.14
N GLY A 105 45.15 -68.01 -20.70
CA GLY A 105 46.49 -68.05 -20.10
C GLY A 105 46.61 -67.39 -18.72
N LYS A 106 45.49 -67.02 -18.08
CA LYS A 106 45.44 -66.38 -16.77
C LYS A 106 44.24 -66.85 -15.96
N ALA A 107 44.36 -66.83 -14.64
CA ALA A 107 43.25 -66.92 -13.70
C ALA A 107 43.24 -65.64 -12.85
N VAL A 108 42.04 -65.13 -12.58
CA VAL A 108 41.82 -63.91 -11.81
C VAL A 108 41.04 -64.29 -10.56
N LEU A 109 41.54 -63.88 -9.41
CA LEU A 109 40.85 -64.00 -8.14
C LEU A 109 40.21 -62.67 -7.79
N LEU A 110 38.91 -62.67 -7.50
CA LEU A 110 38.16 -61.52 -7.04
C LEU A 110 37.71 -61.79 -5.61
N SER A 111 38.27 -61.04 -4.66
CA SER A 111 37.88 -61.12 -3.26
C SER A 111 36.54 -60.43 -3.01
N SER A 112 35.70 -61.05 -2.18
CA SER A 112 34.45 -60.43 -1.71
C SER A 112 34.73 -59.31 -0.70
N ARG A 113 33.72 -58.46 -0.45
CA ARG A 113 33.84 -57.34 0.51
C ARG A 113 32.81 -57.50 1.61
N SER A 114 33.21 -57.18 2.84
CA SER A 114 32.29 -57.18 3.99
C SER A 114 31.13 -56.21 3.81
N ILE A 115 29.93 -56.66 4.16
CA ILE A 115 28.68 -55.89 4.03
C ILE A 115 28.25 -55.37 5.39
N VAL A 116 28.00 -54.06 5.49
CA VAL A 116 27.61 -53.41 6.74
C VAL A 116 26.25 -52.71 6.64
N GLN A 117 25.43 -52.91 7.67
CA GLN A 117 24.19 -52.21 7.91
C GLN A 117 24.42 -51.09 8.92
N ILE A 118 23.92 -49.90 8.62
CA ILE A 118 24.07 -48.73 9.50
C ILE A 118 22.71 -48.33 10.02
N ASN A 119 22.50 -48.56 11.31
CA ASN A 119 21.32 -48.09 12.02
C ASN A 119 21.62 -46.72 12.60
N VAL A 120 20.76 -45.75 12.29
CA VAL A 120 20.90 -44.40 12.80
C VAL A 120 19.69 -44.04 13.63
N SER A 121 19.92 -43.59 14.86
CA SER A 121 18.90 -43.02 15.72
C SER A 121 19.06 -41.51 15.79
N LEU A 122 17.97 -40.78 15.58
CA LEU A 122 17.93 -39.32 15.63
C LEU A 122 16.93 -38.85 16.69
N SER A 123 17.40 -38.04 17.64
CA SER A 123 16.58 -37.42 18.69
C SER A 123 16.88 -35.92 18.81
N PHE A 124 15.91 -35.16 19.34
CA PHE A 124 16.01 -33.72 19.50
C PHE A 124 15.78 -33.34 20.97
N GLN A 125 16.56 -32.39 21.45
CA GLN A 125 16.42 -31.82 22.78
C GLN A 125 16.45 -30.30 22.70
N PRO A 126 15.35 -29.59 23.07
CA PRO A 126 14.01 -30.12 23.37
C PRO A 126 13.36 -30.86 22.18
N HIS A 127 12.31 -31.65 22.43
CA HIS A 127 11.63 -32.45 21.39
C HIS A 127 10.77 -31.61 20.42
N SER A 128 10.50 -30.35 20.77
CA SER A 128 9.70 -29.40 20.00
C SER A 128 10.25 -27.98 20.17
N ILE A 129 9.94 -27.11 19.21
CA ILE A 129 10.45 -25.73 19.16
C ILE A 129 9.46 -24.80 19.86
N ASN A 130 9.81 -24.24 21.01
CA ASN A 130 8.94 -23.28 21.69
C ASN A 130 8.88 -21.96 20.90
N VAL A 131 7.67 -21.54 20.50
CA VAL A 131 7.45 -20.30 19.76
C VAL A 131 7.64 -19.06 20.64
N ILE A 132 7.31 -19.18 21.93
CA ILE A 132 7.21 -18.08 22.90
C ILE A 132 8.54 -17.89 23.63
N GLN A 133 9.13 -18.98 24.15
CA GLN A 133 10.38 -18.92 24.90
C GLN A 133 11.58 -19.06 23.95
N LYS A 134 12.22 -17.92 23.64
CA LYS A 134 13.49 -17.89 22.92
C LYS A 134 14.61 -18.23 23.92
N THR A 135 15.22 -19.40 23.76
CA THR A 135 16.19 -19.94 24.72
C THR A 135 17.61 -19.40 24.55
N CYS A 136 17.90 -18.70 23.45
CA CYS A 136 19.24 -18.21 23.14
C CYS A 136 19.23 -17.02 22.17
N GLN A 137 20.39 -16.37 22.01
CA GLN A 137 20.63 -15.39 20.95
C GLN A 137 21.71 -15.88 19.98
N ARG A 138 21.46 -15.71 18.68
CA ARG A 138 22.38 -16.06 17.58
C ARG A 138 22.34 -14.96 16.53
N GLY A 139 23.51 -14.44 16.14
CA GLY A 139 23.61 -13.33 15.18
C GLY A 139 22.86 -12.06 15.60
N GLY A 140 22.75 -11.79 16.91
CA GLY A 140 22.01 -10.65 17.47
C GLY A 140 20.48 -10.79 17.43
N ARG A 141 19.95 -11.97 17.11
CA ARG A 141 18.50 -12.26 17.09
C ARG A 141 18.14 -13.31 18.14
N ASP A 142 17.01 -13.11 18.80
CA ASP A 142 16.42 -14.12 19.67
C ASP A 142 16.02 -15.36 18.85
N SER A 143 16.44 -16.53 19.32
CA SER A 143 16.27 -17.81 18.62
C SER A 143 15.88 -18.92 19.59
N ALA A 144 15.24 -19.95 19.07
CA ALA A 144 15.05 -21.20 19.81
C ALA A 144 16.21 -22.15 19.49
N CYS A 145 17.05 -22.46 20.48
CA CYS A 145 18.18 -23.38 20.33
C CYS A 145 17.76 -24.81 20.67
N LEU A 146 18.19 -25.75 19.83
CA LEU A 146 17.94 -27.18 19.96
C LEU A 146 19.22 -27.95 19.65
N ASN A 147 19.33 -29.16 20.21
CA ASN A 147 20.40 -30.10 19.89
C ASN A 147 19.80 -31.34 19.22
N ALA A 148 20.27 -31.67 18.02
CA ALA A 148 20.02 -32.95 17.40
C ALA A 148 21.10 -33.94 17.84
N THR A 149 20.72 -35.07 18.45
CA THR A 149 21.64 -36.17 18.73
C THR A 149 21.43 -37.26 17.69
N THR A 150 22.47 -37.53 16.90
CA THR A 150 22.49 -38.60 15.91
C THR A 150 23.46 -39.69 16.35
N CYS A 151 23.01 -40.94 16.44
CA CYS A 151 23.87 -42.06 16.78
C CYS A 151 23.93 -43.06 15.64
N PHE A 152 25.13 -43.46 15.26
CA PHE A 152 25.40 -44.45 14.21
C PHE A 152 25.82 -45.76 14.85
N THR A 153 25.14 -46.85 14.49
CA THR A 153 25.46 -48.20 14.93
C THR A 153 25.66 -49.07 13.70
N ALA A 154 26.90 -49.49 13.44
CA ALA A 154 27.21 -50.39 12.34
C ALA A 154 27.12 -51.84 12.79
N LYS A 155 26.47 -52.68 11.97
CA LYS A 155 26.39 -54.13 12.14
C LYS A 155 26.94 -54.79 10.88
N SER A 156 27.85 -55.75 11.04
CA SER A 156 28.32 -56.58 9.92
C SER A 156 27.29 -57.67 9.61
N ARG A 157 27.12 -57.99 8.32
CA ARG A 157 26.43 -59.21 7.87
C ARG A 157 27.37 -60.40 7.74
N SER A 158 28.69 -60.17 7.69
CA SER A 158 29.69 -61.22 7.51
C SER A 158 29.70 -62.22 8.69
N PRO A 159 29.88 -63.54 8.45
CA PRO A 159 29.83 -64.57 9.50
C PRO A 159 30.96 -64.45 10.52
N GLU A 160 32.16 -64.07 10.08
CA GLU A 160 33.31 -63.83 10.96
C GLU A 160 33.32 -62.37 11.41
N SER A 161 33.01 -62.18 12.70
CA SER A 161 32.75 -60.88 13.31
C SER A 161 34.03 -60.14 13.67
N HIS A 162 34.93 -59.92 12.71
CA HIS A 162 36.05 -58.99 12.90
C HIS A 162 35.50 -57.57 13.09
N SER A 163 36.08 -56.83 14.04
CA SER A 163 35.66 -55.43 14.25
C SER A 163 36.20 -54.58 13.11
N ILE A 164 35.33 -54.17 12.19
CA ILE A 164 35.72 -53.34 11.05
C ILE A 164 35.53 -51.87 11.45
N ALA A 165 36.58 -51.07 11.25
CA ALA A 165 36.53 -49.63 11.41
C ALA A 165 36.58 -48.95 10.03
N PHE A 166 35.70 -47.98 9.80
CA PHE A 166 35.63 -47.24 8.54
C PHE A 166 35.01 -45.86 8.74
N ASP A 167 35.30 -44.95 7.82
CA ASP A 167 34.79 -43.58 7.87
C ASP A 167 33.53 -43.41 7.01
N LEU A 168 32.53 -42.77 7.60
CA LEU A 168 31.34 -42.30 6.93
C LEU A 168 31.45 -40.82 6.60
N TRP A 169 31.09 -40.47 5.37
CA TRP A 169 30.76 -39.11 5.01
C TRP A 169 29.26 -38.89 5.26
N VAL A 170 28.93 -37.99 6.17
CA VAL A 170 27.56 -37.67 6.59
C VAL A 170 27.23 -36.24 6.18
N SER A 171 26.06 -36.04 5.58
CA SER A 171 25.49 -34.72 5.27
C SER A 171 24.18 -34.53 6.01
N ALA A 172 24.08 -33.48 6.83
CA ALA A 172 22.84 -33.10 7.51
C ALA A 172 22.31 -31.77 6.95
N THR A 173 20.99 -31.67 6.79
CA THR A 173 20.33 -30.51 6.18
C THR A 173 19.04 -30.16 6.92
N LEU A 174 18.86 -28.87 7.21
CA LEU A 174 17.66 -28.28 7.81
C LEU A 174 16.80 -27.60 6.74
N ASP A 175 15.48 -27.79 6.81
CA ASP A 175 14.49 -27.17 5.90
C ASP A 175 14.82 -27.37 4.40
N ASP A 176 15.00 -28.63 3.99
CA ASP A 176 15.52 -29.02 2.66
C ASP A 176 14.71 -28.51 1.45
N ARG A 177 13.45 -28.13 1.65
CA ARG A 177 12.51 -27.71 0.59
C ARG A 177 12.19 -26.21 0.55
N LYS A 178 12.76 -25.38 1.43
CA LYS A 178 12.47 -23.93 1.48
C LYS A 178 13.56 -23.07 0.86
N LEU A 179 13.16 -21.98 0.20
CA LEU A 179 14.08 -20.96 -0.33
C LEU A 179 14.85 -20.24 0.78
N SER A 180 14.18 -19.91 1.89
CA SER A 180 14.81 -19.38 3.10
C SER A 180 14.71 -20.41 4.23
N ALA A 181 15.88 -20.88 4.71
CA ALA A 181 15.94 -21.80 5.83
C ALA A 181 15.59 -21.07 7.12
N ARG A 182 14.62 -21.60 7.87
CA ARG A 182 14.22 -21.05 9.17
C ARG A 182 15.17 -21.43 10.29
N ALA A 183 15.95 -22.49 10.06
CA ALA A 183 16.88 -23.06 11.02
C ALA A 183 18.28 -23.22 10.40
N LEU A 184 19.32 -22.99 11.20
CA LEU A 184 20.72 -23.09 10.81
C LEU A 184 21.51 -23.85 11.88
N PHE A 185 22.55 -24.56 11.46
CA PHE A 185 23.50 -25.18 12.38
C PHE A 185 24.38 -24.12 13.03
N ASP A 186 24.65 -24.26 14.32
CA ASP A 186 25.37 -23.24 15.11
C ASP A 186 26.84 -23.10 14.65
N ASP A 187 27.51 -24.22 14.37
CA ASP A 187 28.94 -24.24 14.05
C ASP A 187 29.26 -23.56 12.72
N SER A 188 28.38 -23.71 11.72
CA SER A 188 28.61 -23.22 10.36
C SER A 188 27.77 -21.99 10.01
N SER A 189 26.72 -21.69 10.78
CA SER A 189 25.66 -20.73 10.39
C SER A 189 25.08 -21.00 9.00
N HIS A 190 25.13 -22.26 8.55
CA HIS A 190 24.56 -22.72 7.29
C HIS A 190 23.47 -23.75 7.53
N ARG A 191 22.55 -23.89 6.57
CA ARG A 191 21.46 -24.88 6.62
C ARG A 191 21.92 -26.32 6.43
N GLN A 192 23.15 -26.52 5.97
CA GLN A 192 23.75 -27.81 5.70
C GLN A 192 25.13 -27.90 6.34
N ILE A 193 25.45 -29.06 6.88
CA ILE A 193 26.77 -29.40 7.39
C ILE A 193 27.19 -30.78 6.87
N GLN A 194 28.50 -30.99 6.83
CA GLN A 194 29.12 -32.26 6.47
C GLN A 194 30.06 -32.70 7.58
N LEU A 195 30.08 -33.99 7.87
CA LEU A 195 30.81 -34.59 8.99
C LEU A 195 31.51 -35.86 8.51
N SER A 196 32.75 -36.08 8.95
CA SER A 196 33.43 -37.37 8.81
C SER A 196 33.29 -38.14 10.11
N VAL A 197 32.73 -39.35 10.07
CA VAL A 197 32.38 -40.13 11.25
C VAL A 197 33.07 -41.49 11.18
N GLY A 198 34.03 -41.74 12.06
CA GLY A 198 34.72 -43.04 12.18
C GLY A 198 33.86 -44.04 12.95
N VAL A 199 33.28 -45.01 12.27
CA VAL A 199 32.40 -46.02 12.86
C VAL A 199 33.14 -47.34 13.03
N GLN A 200 32.86 -48.04 14.13
CA GLN A 200 33.33 -49.40 14.38
C GLN A 200 32.12 -50.32 14.54
N THR A 201 32.14 -51.48 13.88
CA THR A 201 31.06 -52.47 13.99
C THR A 201 30.83 -52.92 15.44
N GLY A 202 29.56 -53.03 15.85
CA GLY A 202 29.17 -53.43 17.19
C GLY A 202 29.20 -52.31 18.25
N LYS A 203 29.67 -51.10 17.91
CA LYS A 203 29.64 -49.92 18.79
C LYS A 203 28.69 -48.86 18.24
N ALA A 204 28.00 -48.18 19.15
CA ALA A 204 27.21 -47.00 18.83
C ALA A 204 28.06 -45.74 19.04
N LEU A 205 28.11 -44.85 18.05
CA LEU A 205 28.81 -43.58 18.12
C LEU A 205 27.83 -42.42 17.89
N CYS A 206 27.75 -41.49 18.86
CA CYS A 206 26.78 -40.40 18.85
C CYS A 206 27.45 -39.03 18.66
N TYR A 207 26.83 -38.19 17.85
CA TYR A 207 27.21 -36.79 17.64
C TYR A 207 26.05 -35.87 18.04
N ARG A 208 26.40 -34.77 18.69
CA ARG A 208 25.46 -33.68 18.98
C ARG A 208 25.67 -32.57 17.95
N LEU A 209 24.58 -32.18 17.30
CA LEU A 209 24.55 -31.17 16.26
C LEU A 209 23.68 -30.02 16.77
N PRO A 210 24.27 -28.97 17.36
CA PRO A 210 23.53 -27.79 17.82
C PRO A 210 23.01 -26.99 16.62
N PHE A 211 21.77 -26.55 16.72
CA PHE A 211 21.13 -25.70 15.72
C PHE A 211 20.14 -24.73 16.38
N HIS A 212 19.84 -23.64 15.69
CA HIS A 212 18.87 -22.65 16.14
C HIS A 212 17.82 -22.39 15.07
N VAL A 213 16.62 -22.02 15.53
CA VAL A 213 15.49 -21.61 14.69
C VAL A 213 15.25 -20.13 14.93
N TYR A 214 15.33 -19.33 13.88
CA TYR A 214 15.00 -17.91 13.95
C TYR A 214 13.51 -17.69 14.18
N ASP A 215 13.14 -16.49 14.59
CA ASP A 215 11.74 -16.11 14.62
C ASP A 215 11.17 -16.02 13.20
N THR A 216 10.10 -16.77 12.92
CA THR A 216 9.56 -16.93 11.56
C THR A 216 8.05 -16.87 11.57
N ALA A 217 7.42 -16.24 10.57
CA ALA A 217 5.96 -16.19 10.50
C ALA A 217 5.28 -17.56 10.35
N ASP A 218 6.01 -18.62 10.01
CA ASP A 218 5.45 -19.95 9.76
C ASP A 218 5.77 -20.91 10.91
N TYR A 219 4.91 -20.89 11.92
CA TYR A 219 4.97 -21.81 13.08
C TYR A 219 4.07 -23.05 12.89
N ILE A 220 3.40 -23.20 11.75
CA ILE A 220 2.53 -24.35 11.48
C ILE A 220 3.34 -25.51 10.88
N ARG A 221 4.18 -25.23 9.87
CA ARG A 221 4.93 -26.29 9.19
C ARG A 221 6.14 -26.70 10.02
N PRO A 222 6.35 -27.99 10.34
CA PRO A 222 7.50 -28.43 11.12
C PRO A 222 8.83 -28.16 10.39
N ILE A 223 9.92 -28.09 11.14
CA ILE A 223 11.28 -28.01 10.58
C ILE A 223 11.70 -29.43 10.18
N SER A 224 12.11 -29.63 8.94
CA SER A 224 12.63 -30.94 8.51
C SER A 224 14.13 -31.05 8.79
N PHE A 225 14.55 -32.16 9.38
CA PHE A 225 15.95 -32.55 9.55
C PHE A 225 16.21 -33.78 8.68
N SER A 226 17.00 -33.61 7.62
CA SER A 226 17.39 -34.66 6.69
C SER A 226 18.86 -35.02 6.93
N LEU A 227 19.17 -36.30 7.06
CA LEU A 227 20.52 -36.84 7.23
C LEU A 227 20.78 -37.91 6.18
N GLY A 228 21.83 -37.75 5.39
CA GLY A 228 22.30 -38.74 4.42
C GLY A 228 23.73 -39.16 4.72
N PHE A 229 24.08 -40.41 4.44
CA PHE A 229 25.44 -40.91 4.66
C PHE A 229 25.92 -41.85 3.54
N LYS A 230 27.24 -41.90 3.36
CA LYS A 230 27.95 -42.85 2.48
C LYS A 230 29.29 -43.23 3.10
N ILE A 231 29.84 -44.38 2.72
CA ILE A 231 31.21 -44.76 3.11
C ILE A 231 32.19 -43.90 2.30
N ASN A 232 33.21 -43.35 2.96
CA ASN A 232 34.15 -42.41 2.34
C ASN A 232 35.13 -43.12 1.39
N ASN A 233 35.70 -44.25 1.83
CA ASN A 233 36.57 -45.09 1.00
C ASN A 233 35.78 -46.19 0.30
N THR A 234 35.70 -46.12 -1.01
CA THR A 234 34.98 -47.11 -1.83
C THR A 234 35.91 -48.13 -2.50
N GLU A 235 37.23 -47.97 -2.41
CA GLU A 235 38.20 -48.86 -3.04
C GLU A 235 38.63 -50.00 -2.10
N VAL A 236 38.87 -49.67 -0.83
CA VAL A 236 39.31 -50.62 0.21
C VAL A 236 38.41 -50.46 1.43
N GLY A 237 37.70 -51.52 1.83
CA GLY A 237 36.84 -51.53 3.02
C GLY A 237 35.45 -52.13 2.78
N PRO A 238 34.52 -52.02 3.74
CA PRO A 238 33.20 -52.60 3.61
C PRO A 238 32.32 -51.85 2.60
N VAL A 239 31.22 -52.49 2.20
CA VAL A 239 30.16 -51.90 1.37
C VAL A 239 28.86 -51.81 2.16
N LEU A 240 28.02 -50.82 1.83
CA LEU A 240 26.71 -50.70 2.45
C LEU A 240 25.76 -51.77 1.92
N ASP A 241 24.95 -52.33 2.81
CA ASP A 241 23.93 -53.29 2.45
C ASP A 241 22.91 -52.70 1.46
N GLU A 242 22.68 -53.43 0.36
CA GLU A 242 21.81 -52.97 -0.72
C GLU A 242 20.36 -52.94 -0.24
N GLY A 243 19.70 -51.78 -0.39
CA GLY A 243 18.33 -51.58 0.08
C GLY A 243 18.21 -51.14 1.55
N TRP A 244 19.32 -51.07 2.30
CA TRP A 244 19.32 -50.47 3.63
C TRP A 244 19.25 -48.93 3.52
N PRO A 245 18.45 -48.23 4.35
CA PRO A 245 18.25 -46.79 4.22
C PRO A 245 19.53 -46.00 4.51
N THR A 246 20.00 -45.24 3.53
CA THR A 246 21.14 -44.32 3.65
C THR A 246 20.74 -42.87 3.90
N ASN A 247 19.43 -42.60 3.90
CA ASN A 247 18.86 -41.28 4.13
C ASN A 247 17.72 -41.38 5.15
N ILE A 248 17.74 -40.48 6.13
CA ILE A 248 16.78 -40.42 7.23
C ILE A 248 16.25 -39.00 7.32
N LYS A 249 14.94 -38.88 7.46
CA LYS A 249 14.27 -37.59 7.60
C LYS A 249 13.37 -37.62 8.82
N LYS A 250 13.54 -36.66 9.71
CA LYS A 250 12.63 -36.39 10.83
C LYS A 250 12.11 -34.96 10.78
N TYR A 251 11.01 -34.73 11.48
CA TYR A 251 10.37 -33.43 11.58
C TYR A 251 10.35 -32.98 13.03
N ILE A 252 10.65 -31.71 13.26
CA ILE A 252 10.56 -31.07 14.57
C ILE A 252 9.41 -30.07 14.51
N SER A 253 8.36 -30.32 15.30
CA SER A 253 7.19 -29.46 15.38
C SER A 253 7.43 -28.26 16.28
N PHE A 254 6.71 -27.18 16.02
CA PHE A 254 6.63 -26.07 16.96
C PHE A 254 5.69 -26.46 18.11
N PHE A 255 6.15 -26.29 19.34
CA PHE A 255 5.30 -26.42 20.51
C PHE A 255 4.36 -25.22 20.57
N LYS A 256 3.07 -25.51 20.49
CA LYS A 256 2.02 -24.55 20.70
C LYS A 256 1.42 -24.85 22.07
N ASP A 257 1.25 -23.83 22.90
CA ASP A 257 0.71 -23.98 24.26
C ASP A 257 -0.82 -24.16 24.16
N CYS A 258 -1.25 -25.36 23.72
CA CYS A 258 -2.62 -25.72 23.34
C CYS A 258 -3.20 -26.90 24.15
N GLY A 259 -2.59 -27.29 25.26
CA GLY A 259 -3.02 -28.47 26.02
C GLY A 259 -2.46 -29.79 25.49
N GLU A 260 -3.16 -30.90 25.76
CA GLU A 260 -2.64 -32.27 25.54
C GLU A 260 -2.72 -32.78 24.10
N ASP A 261 -3.54 -32.17 23.25
CA ASP A 261 -3.74 -32.57 21.85
C ASP A 261 -2.86 -31.79 20.85
N ASP A 262 -2.07 -30.82 21.33
CA ASP A 262 -1.21 -29.91 20.55
C ASP A 262 -1.95 -29.12 19.44
N VAL A 263 -3.29 -29.07 19.46
CA VAL A 263 -4.12 -28.40 18.44
C VAL A 263 -4.87 -27.22 19.04
N CYS A 264 -4.36 -26.00 18.81
CA CYS A 264 -5.02 -24.80 19.30
C CYS A 264 -6.37 -24.53 18.63
N MET A 265 -7.44 -24.71 19.41
CA MET A 265 -8.81 -24.34 19.12
C MET A 265 -9.11 -22.96 19.72
N THR A 266 -9.06 -21.92 18.88
CA THR A 266 -9.36 -20.55 19.27
C THR A 266 -10.82 -20.18 19.00
N ASP A 267 -11.29 -19.09 19.60
CA ASP A 267 -12.60 -18.47 19.39
C ASP A 267 -12.40 -16.95 19.45
N LEU A 268 -12.38 -16.32 18.27
CA LEU A 268 -12.07 -14.90 18.13
C LEU A 268 -13.36 -14.10 17.94
N VAL A 269 -13.61 -13.19 18.87
CA VAL A 269 -14.84 -12.40 18.90
C VAL A 269 -14.53 -10.94 18.70
N LEU A 270 -15.09 -10.38 17.63
CA LEU A 270 -14.89 -9.00 17.21
C LEU A 270 -16.16 -8.19 17.44
N GLN A 271 -16.02 -7.09 18.17
CA GLN A 271 -17.06 -6.09 18.34
C GLN A 271 -16.51 -4.74 17.95
N ALA A 272 -17.29 -3.94 17.23
CA ALA A 272 -16.90 -2.57 16.92
C ALA A 272 -18.11 -1.64 16.93
N ASN A 273 -17.89 -0.40 17.33
CA ASN A 273 -18.88 0.66 17.28
C ASN A 273 -18.28 1.90 16.61
N MET A 274 -19.11 2.59 15.83
CA MET A 274 -18.70 3.79 15.10
C MET A 274 -19.27 5.02 15.81
N ASP A 275 -18.40 5.95 16.21
CA ASP A 275 -18.81 7.24 16.77
C ASP A 275 -18.30 8.40 15.91
N ILE A 276 -19.22 9.28 15.50
CA ILE A 276 -18.90 10.50 14.76
C ILE A 276 -18.98 11.66 15.75
N THR A 277 -17.82 12.10 16.21
CA THR A 277 -17.71 13.18 17.18
C THR A 277 -18.47 14.45 16.75
N GLY A 278 -19.40 14.92 17.60
CA GLY A 278 -20.00 16.26 17.51
C GLY A 278 -21.39 16.40 16.88
N THR A 279 -22.14 15.32 16.59
CA THR A 279 -23.55 15.44 16.14
C THR A 279 -24.43 14.32 16.69
N ARG A 280 -25.49 14.68 17.44
CA ARG A 280 -26.50 13.72 17.96
C ARG A 280 -27.68 13.49 16.99
N GLN A 281 -27.74 14.22 15.88
CA GLN A 281 -28.81 14.12 14.88
C GLN A 281 -28.34 13.29 13.68
N LYS A 282 -29.19 12.38 13.23
CA LYS A 282 -29.01 11.60 12.00
C LYS A 282 -29.81 12.26 10.87
N PRO A 283 -29.24 12.47 9.66
CA PRO A 283 -27.88 12.13 9.22
C PRO A 283 -26.79 13.05 9.82
N HIS A 284 -25.56 12.54 9.96
CA HIS A 284 -24.46 13.29 10.57
C HIS A 284 -23.89 14.32 9.58
N VAL A 285 -23.71 15.57 10.03
CA VAL A 285 -23.22 16.67 9.18
C VAL A 285 -21.74 16.96 9.45
N ILE A 286 -20.91 16.78 8.42
CA ILE A 286 -19.46 17.01 8.43
C ILE A 286 -19.18 18.43 7.96
N ARG A 287 -18.79 19.29 8.90
CA ARG A 287 -18.52 20.73 8.66
C ARG A 287 -17.06 21.07 8.38
N SER A 288 -16.15 20.20 8.81
CA SER A 288 -14.71 20.42 8.63
C SER A 288 -14.07 19.15 8.09
N PRO A 289 -13.13 19.27 7.14
CA PRO A 289 -12.41 18.11 6.62
C PRO A 289 -11.47 17.48 7.66
N ARG A 290 -11.14 18.19 8.75
CA ARG A 290 -10.39 17.64 9.88
C ARG A 290 -11.26 16.94 10.92
N LYS A 291 -12.57 16.79 10.68
CA LYS A 291 -13.41 15.98 11.57
C LYS A 291 -12.96 14.52 11.47
N ARG A 292 -12.64 13.94 12.62
CA ARG A 292 -12.23 12.54 12.73
C ARG A 292 -13.43 11.65 13.02
N LEU A 293 -13.47 10.52 12.32
CA LEU A 293 -14.32 9.39 12.65
C LEU A 293 -13.52 8.44 13.54
N VAL A 294 -14.08 8.07 14.69
CA VAL A 294 -13.44 7.13 15.60
C VAL A 294 -14.26 5.85 15.63
N VAL A 295 -13.58 4.71 15.51
CA VAL A 295 -14.17 3.39 15.64
C VAL A 295 -13.57 2.74 16.86
N GLU A 296 -14.41 2.50 17.87
CA GLU A 296 -14.02 1.72 19.03
C GLU A 296 -14.14 0.24 18.69
N VAL A 297 -13.03 -0.49 18.79
CA VAL A 297 -12.96 -1.92 18.45
C VAL A 297 -12.51 -2.69 19.68
N GLN A 298 -13.15 -3.83 19.87
CA GLN A 298 -12.87 -4.79 20.91
C GLN A 298 -12.69 -6.15 20.26
N LEU A 299 -11.51 -6.74 20.45
CA LEU A 299 -11.19 -8.08 19.98
C LEU A 299 -10.87 -8.95 21.20
N GLN A 300 -11.53 -10.09 21.29
CA GLN A 300 -11.37 -11.04 22.39
C GLN A 300 -11.06 -12.42 21.84
N ASN A 301 -10.13 -13.14 22.47
CA ASN A 301 -9.96 -14.57 22.29
C ASN A 301 -10.59 -15.27 23.49
N ARG A 302 -11.59 -16.13 23.26
CA ARG A 302 -12.38 -16.78 24.33
C ARG A 302 -11.90 -18.18 24.68
N LEU A 303 -11.11 -18.83 23.84
CA LEU A 303 -10.61 -20.19 24.03
C LEU A 303 -9.07 -20.19 24.05
N GLU A 304 -8.42 -21.09 23.31
CA GLU A 304 -6.97 -21.29 23.34
C GLU A 304 -6.20 -20.26 22.52
N ASN A 305 -4.87 -20.32 22.56
CA ASN A 305 -3.98 -19.35 21.92
C ASN A 305 -4.21 -19.22 20.40
N ALA A 306 -4.33 -17.98 19.93
CA ALA A 306 -4.48 -17.66 18.51
C ALA A 306 -3.15 -17.18 17.92
N TYR A 307 -2.58 -17.95 16.99
CA TYR A 307 -1.30 -17.61 16.35
C TYR A 307 -1.50 -16.71 15.13
N ASN A 308 -0.59 -15.76 14.93
CA ASN A 308 -0.61 -14.81 13.81
C ASN A 308 -1.96 -14.08 13.63
N THR A 309 -2.60 -13.73 14.74
CA THR A 309 -3.87 -13.03 14.70
C THR A 309 -3.72 -11.69 13.97
N SER A 310 -4.58 -11.45 12.99
CA SER A 310 -4.62 -10.24 12.18
C SER A 310 -6.03 -9.72 12.01
N LEU A 311 -6.16 -8.40 12.02
CA LEU A 311 -7.39 -7.67 11.77
C LEU A 311 -7.32 -6.99 10.42
N LYS A 312 -8.15 -7.43 9.49
CA LYS A 312 -8.30 -6.82 8.17
C LYS A 312 -9.38 -5.75 8.21
N LEU A 313 -9.01 -4.56 7.77
CA LEU A 313 -9.87 -3.39 7.68
C LEU A 313 -10.20 -3.13 6.20
N HIS A 314 -11.47 -2.95 5.89
CA HIS A 314 -11.95 -2.47 4.60
C HIS A 314 -12.93 -1.33 4.83
N TYR A 315 -12.71 -0.18 4.20
CA TYR A 315 -13.54 1.01 4.40
C TYR A 315 -13.85 1.73 3.08
N SER A 316 -14.86 2.59 3.07
CA SER A 316 -15.28 3.35 1.89
C SER A 316 -14.28 4.44 1.50
N ARG A 317 -14.31 4.87 0.23
CA ARG A 317 -13.32 5.80 -0.35
C ARG A 317 -13.35 7.22 0.21
N ASN A 318 -14.44 7.56 0.91
CA ASN A 318 -14.60 8.80 1.63
C ASN A 318 -13.87 8.85 2.98
N LEU A 319 -13.10 7.82 3.34
CA LEU A 319 -12.28 7.76 4.55
C LEU A 319 -10.82 7.46 4.22
N HIS A 320 -9.93 8.05 5.02
CA HIS A 320 -8.50 7.75 5.09
C HIS A 320 -8.15 7.25 6.48
N PHE A 321 -7.39 6.17 6.56
CA PHE A 321 -6.91 5.64 7.84
C PHE A 321 -5.79 6.54 8.38
N SER A 322 -5.97 7.07 9.59
CA SER A 322 -5.04 8.01 10.21
C SER A 322 -4.12 7.30 11.20
N SER A 323 -4.68 6.60 12.18
CA SER A 323 -3.91 5.95 13.24
C SER A 323 -4.69 4.86 13.96
N LEU A 324 -3.96 4.04 14.72
CA LEU A 324 -4.48 3.08 15.69
C LEU A 324 -3.93 3.45 17.06
N SER A 325 -4.80 3.50 18.07
CA SER A 325 -4.41 3.71 19.47
C SER A 325 -5.01 2.64 20.38
N VAL A 326 -4.19 1.99 21.19
CA VAL A 326 -4.64 0.96 22.15
C VAL A 326 -4.96 1.65 23.48
N ARG A 327 -6.15 1.41 24.05
CA ARG A 327 -6.51 1.96 25.37
C ARG A 327 -5.83 1.15 26.48
N GLU A 328 -5.03 1.83 27.30
CA GLU A 328 -4.60 1.45 28.66
C GLU A 328 -3.87 0.11 28.92
N ASN A 329 -3.37 -0.63 27.91
CA ASN A 329 -2.51 -1.80 28.16
C ASN A 329 -1.25 -1.82 27.27
N THR A 330 -0.08 -1.56 27.88
CA THR A 330 1.23 -1.57 27.20
C THR A 330 1.69 -2.97 26.72
N ASN A 331 0.95 -4.03 27.08
CA ASN A 331 1.32 -5.41 26.74
C ASN A 331 0.84 -5.85 25.35
N PHE A 332 -0.04 -5.09 24.68
CA PHE A 332 -0.53 -5.42 23.34
C PHE A 332 0.23 -4.59 22.30
N LYS A 333 1.01 -5.25 21.46
CA LYS A 333 1.68 -4.63 20.31
C LYS A 333 0.84 -4.83 19.06
N MET A 334 0.44 -3.72 18.43
CA MET A 334 -0.32 -3.70 17.18
C MET A 334 0.36 -2.78 16.18
N GLU A 335 0.58 -3.28 14.98
CA GLU A 335 1.19 -2.59 13.85
C GLU A 335 0.33 -2.87 12.60
N CYS A 336 -0.02 -1.80 11.90
CA CYS A 336 -0.87 -1.87 10.71
C CYS A 336 -0.06 -1.62 9.44
N THR A 337 -0.26 -2.47 8.44
CA THR A 337 0.31 -2.32 7.10
C THR A 337 -0.79 -2.04 6.09
N ALA A 338 -0.53 -1.16 5.12
CA ALA A 338 -1.47 -0.89 4.04
C ALA A 338 -1.47 -2.06 3.05
N LEU A 339 -2.65 -2.61 2.75
CA LEU A 339 -2.84 -3.61 1.69
C LEU A 339 -3.29 -2.97 0.37
N GLY A 340 -3.85 -1.76 0.44
CA GLY A 340 -4.31 -0.97 -0.71
C GLY A 340 -4.80 0.40 -0.26
N SER A 341 -5.46 1.16 -1.14
CA SER A 341 -5.90 2.54 -0.85
C SER A 341 -6.96 2.64 0.27
N ASN A 342 -7.77 1.59 0.46
CA ASN A 342 -8.87 1.55 1.42
C ASN A 342 -8.90 0.25 2.22
N SER A 343 -7.71 -0.35 2.42
CA SER A 343 -7.59 -1.58 3.18
C SER A 343 -6.25 -1.66 3.91
N HIS A 344 -6.33 -2.07 5.17
CA HIS A 344 -5.17 -2.26 6.05
C HIS A 344 -5.26 -3.62 6.75
N SER A 345 -4.11 -4.17 7.12
CA SER A 345 -3.99 -5.35 7.96
C SER A 345 -3.20 -5.00 9.20
N CYS A 346 -3.80 -5.17 10.38
CA CYS A 346 -3.16 -4.92 11.65
C CYS A 346 -2.83 -6.24 12.34
N ASN A 347 -1.58 -6.44 12.77
CA ASN A 347 -1.25 -7.57 13.62
C ASN A 347 -1.81 -7.35 15.04
N VAL A 348 -2.19 -8.44 15.71
CA VAL A 348 -2.74 -8.40 17.06
C VAL A 348 -1.84 -9.23 17.95
N SER A 349 -0.92 -8.58 18.68
CA SER A 349 0.03 -9.24 19.59
C SER A 349 0.82 -10.37 18.94
N TYR A 350 1.50 -10.04 17.83
CA TYR A 350 2.38 -11.00 17.19
C TYR A 350 3.42 -11.56 18.18
N PRO A 351 3.67 -12.89 18.20
CA PRO A 351 3.08 -13.94 17.36
C PRO A 351 1.82 -14.61 17.94
N VAL A 352 1.45 -14.33 19.19
CA VAL A 352 0.37 -15.03 19.91
C VAL A 352 -0.59 -14.05 20.58
N PHE A 353 -1.86 -14.13 20.19
CA PHE A 353 -2.96 -13.52 20.92
C PHE A 353 -3.50 -14.53 21.95
N ARG A 354 -3.18 -14.28 23.22
CA ARG A 354 -3.31 -15.28 24.29
C ARG A 354 -4.74 -15.72 24.55
N SER A 355 -4.87 -16.94 25.05
CA SER A 355 -6.11 -17.50 25.58
C SER A 355 -6.78 -16.56 26.58
N HIS A 356 -8.11 -16.45 26.48
CA HIS A 356 -8.95 -15.60 27.34
C HIS A 356 -8.55 -14.11 27.40
N SER A 357 -7.74 -13.62 26.46
CA SER A 357 -7.29 -12.24 26.44
C SER A 357 -8.21 -11.33 25.62
N LYS A 358 -8.19 -10.05 25.95
CA LYS A 358 -9.08 -9.05 25.39
C LYS A 358 -8.34 -7.73 25.19
N VAL A 359 -8.49 -7.14 24.01
CA VAL A 359 -7.87 -5.86 23.66
C VAL A 359 -8.93 -4.88 23.15
N ASN A 360 -8.86 -3.65 23.67
CA ASN A 360 -9.69 -2.53 23.23
C ASN A 360 -8.79 -1.48 22.59
N PHE A 361 -9.13 -1.06 21.37
CA PHE A 361 -8.37 -0.06 20.63
C PHE A 361 -9.30 0.82 19.79
N MET A 362 -8.81 1.98 19.41
CA MET A 362 -9.51 2.96 18.59
C MET A 362 -8.82 3.08 17.24
N LEU A 363 -9.62 3.02 16.18
CA LEU A 363 -9.19 3.33 14.82
C LEU A 363 -9.66 4.74 14.49
N GLU A 364 -8.71 5.61 14.14
CA GLU A 364 -9.01 6.98 13.73
C GLU A 364 -8.98 7.10 12.21
N PHE A 365 -10.00 7.73 11.66
CA PHE A 365 -10.13 8.02 10.23
C PHE A 365 -10.42 9.50 10.00
N GLU A 366 -9.90 10.02 8.88
CA GLU A 366 -10.18 11.37 8.38
C GLU A 366 -11.03 11.28 7.11
N PHE A 367 -11.95 12.24 6.91
CA PHE A 367 -12.78 12.27 5.71
C PHE A 367 -12.00 12.77 4.49
N SER A 368 -12.17 12.09 3.35
CA SER A 368 -11.48 12.42 2.10
C SER A 368 -12.03 13.69 1.45
N CYS A 369 -11.14 14.57 1.01
CA CYS A 369 -11.47 15.78 0.24
C CYS A 369 -11.75 15.51 -1.24
N THR A 370 -11.37 14.35 -1.77
CA THR A 370 -11.44 14.05 -3.21
C THR A 370 -12.57 13.07 -3.56
N SER A 371 -13.05 12.29 -2.60
CA SER A 371 -14.05 11.25 -2.82
C SER A 371 -15.18 11.39 -1.81
N LEU A 372 -16.12 12.29 -2.09
CA LEU A 372 -17.29 12.51 -1.24
C LEU A 372 -18.33 11.41 -1.48
N GLN A 373 -18.76 10.73 -0.41
CA GLN A 373 -19.84 9.72 -0.47
C GLN A 373 -20.81 9.94 0.69
N SER A 374 -22.11 9.89 0.42
CA SER A 374 -23.17 10.03 1.44
C SER A 374 -23.26 8.85 2.40
N ARG A 375 -22.61 7.73 2.07
CA ARG A 375 -22.60 6.50 2.85
C ARG A 375 -21.19 6.13 3.25
N VAL A 376 -20.97 5.99 4.56
CA VAL A 376 -19.76 5.40 5.13
C VAL A 376 -20.02 3.91 5.34
N GLN A 377 -19.15 3.06 4.82
CA GLN A 377 -19.21 1.61 5.01
C GLN A 377 -17.85 1.09 5.43
N MET A 378 -17.83 0.21 6.42
CA MET A 378 -16.62 -0.43 6.88
C MET A 378 -16.89 -1.88 7.27
N LYS A 379 -15.97 -2.77 6.88
CA LYS A 379 -15.96 -4.17 7.25
C LYS A 379 -14.63 -4.47 7.94
N LEU A 380 -14.71 -4.98 9.16
CA LEU A 380 -13.58 -5.47 9.93
C LEU A 380 -13.69 -6.99 10.00
N ASN A 381 -12.58 -7.69 9.83
CA ASN A 381 -12.53 -9.14 9.92
C ASN A 381 -11.26 -9.59 10.66
N ALA A 382 -11.43 -10.30 11.77
CA ALA A 382 -10.35 -10.93 12.51
C ALA A 382 -10.07 -12.33 11.93
N THR A 383 -8.80 -12.71 11.84
CA THR A 383 -8.36 -14.02 11.35
C THR A 383 -7.12 -14.47 12.10
N SER A 384 -6.93 -15.78 12.26
CA SER A 384 -5.71 -16.37 12.81
C SER A 384 -5.31 -17.64 12.03
N ASP A 385 -4.11 -18.13 12.29
CA ASP A 385 -3.59 -19.40 11.78
C ASP A 385 -3.99 -20.61 12.66
N SER A 386 -4.65 -20.36 13.79
CA SER A 386 -5.20 -21.40 14.68
C SER A 386 -6.53 -21.94 14.13
N MET A 387 -6.92 -23.14 14.56
CA MET A 387 -8.21 -23.70 14.17
C MET A 387 -9.33 -23.05 14.99
N GLU A 388 -10.46 -22.83 14.35
CA GLU A 388 -11.67 -22.28 14.97
C GLU A 388 -12.88 -23.04 14.42
N ARG A 389 -13.93 -23.19 15.24
CA ARG A 389 -15.11 -23.96 14.86
C ARG A 389 -15.96 -23.18 13.86
N GLU A 390 -16.58 -23.88 12.91
CA GLU A 390 -17.37 -23.23 11.85
C GLU A 390 -18.55 -22.41 12.38
N ASP A 391 -19.10 -22.76 13.55
CA ASP A 391 -20.21 -22.08 14.19
C ASP A 391 -19.84 -20.72 14.81
N THR A 392 -18.57 -20.50 15.18
CA THR A 392 -18.10 -19.23 15.76
C THR A 392 -17.54 -18.27 14.72
N LEU A 393 -17.20 -18.73 13.51
CA LEU A 393 -16.59 -17.88 12.46
C LEU A 393 -17.36 -16.61 12.08
N LEU A 394 -18.66 -16.50 12.41
CA LEU A 394 -19.47 -15.33 12.10
C LEU A 394 -19.20 -14.13 13.02
N ASP A 395 -18.78 -14.35 14.26
CA ASP A 395 -18.52 -13.25 15.22
C ASP A 395 -17.09 -12.67 15.12
N ASN A 396 -16.28 -13.23 14.23
CA ASN A 396 -15.01 -12.69 13.75
C ASN A 396 -15.13 -11.42 12.89
N SER A 397 -16.33 -11.13 12.38
CA SER A 397 -16.57 -10.08 11.40
C SER A 397 -17.62 -9.07 11.87
N VAL A 398 -17.33 -7.78 11.68
CA VAL A 398 -18.29 -6.69 11.92
C VAL A 398 -18.40 -5.81 10.69
N GLN A 399 -19.63 -5.47 10.32
CA GLN A 399 -19.94 -4.49 9.28
C GLN A 399 -20.63 -3.28 9.91
N LEU A 400 -20.07 -2.10 9.65
CA LEU A 400 -20.56 -0.83 10.15
C LEU A 400 -20.96 0.05 8.97
N GLN A 401 -22.12 0.70 9.07
CA GLN A 401 -22.61 1.62 8.06
C GLN A 401 -23.35 2.81 8.67
N THR A 402 -23.16 3.99 8.10
CA THR A 402 -23.87 5.20 8.48
C THR A 402 -23.97 6.17 7.31
N PHE A 403 -24.92 7.11 7.38
CA PHE A 403 -25.10 8.15 6.39
C PHE A 403 -24.56 9.49 6.90
N VAL A 404 -23.85 10.18 6.02
CA VAL A 404 -23.20 11.46 6.29
C VAL A 404 -23.54 12.47 5.19
N GLN A 405 -23.61 13.73 5.58
CA GLN A 405 -23.71 14.86 4.66
C GLN A 405 -22.55 15.82 4.92
N TYR A 406 -22.06 16.46 3.87
CA TYR A 406 -20.96 17.42 3.91
C TYR A 406 -21.53 18.83 3.80
N GLN A 407 -21.18 19.67 4.76
CA GLN A 407 -21.52 21.09 4.73
C GLN A 407 -20.29 21.87 4.26
N PRO A 408 -20.37 22.58 3.12
CA PRO A 408 -19.24 23.34 2.60
C PRO A 408 -19.00 24.62 3.39
N ASP A 409 -17.72 25.00 3.48
CA ASP A 409 -17.30 26.26 4.08
C ASP A 409 -17.06 27.28 2.97
N LEU A 410 -18.09 28.10 2.70
CA LEU A 410 -18.16 29.06 1.62
C LEU A 410 -18.17 30.48 2.17
N PHE A 411 -17.48 31.38 1.50
CA PHE A 411 -17.44 32.79 1.85
C PHE A 411 -17.65 33.66 0.62
N VAL A 412 -18.50 34.69 0.75
CA VAL A 412 -18.80 35.64 -0.33
C VAL A 412 -18.56 37.06 0.17
N SER A 413 -17.84 37.85 -0.62
CA SER A 413 -17.59 39.26 -0.33
C SER A 413 -17.76 40.13 -1.58
N SER A 414 -18.11 41.40 -1.39
CA SER A 414 -18.26 42.36 -2.48
C SER A 414 -17.36 43.58 -2.25
N ILE A 415 -16.58 43.98 -3.26
CA ILE A 415 -15.68 45.13 -3.22
C ILE A 415 -15.96 46.02 -4.44
N SER A 416 -16.35 47.27 -4.21
CA SER A 416 -16.60 48.26 -5.27
C SER A 416 -15.44 49.25 -5.39
N ASN A 417 -15.10 49.68 -6.60
CA ASN A 417 -14.11 50.75 -6.81
C ASN A 417 -14.69 52.15 -6.54
N LEU A 418 -16.02 52.26 -6.47
CA LEU A 418 -16.74 53.48 -6.15
C LEU A 418 -17.76 53.19 -5.04
N ASN A 419 -17.54 53.80 -3.88
CA ASN A 419 -18.45 53.71 -2.71
C ASN A 419 -19.20 55.01 -2.47
N ARG A 420 -18.71 56.12 -3.03
CA ARG A 420 -19.27 57.46 -2.87
C ARG A 420 -19.13 58.25 -4.17
N TYR A 421 -20.20 58.88 -4.62
CA TYR A 421 -20.25 59.68 -5.84
C TYR A 421 -21.03 60.98 -5.62
N GLU A 422 -20.55 62.09 -6.18
CA GLU A 422 -21.23 63.38 -6.10
C GLU A 422 -21.76 63.79 -7.48
N VAL A 423 -23.07 64.01 -7.56
CA VAL A 423 -23.73 64.43 -8.80
C VAL A 423 -23.63 65.94 -8.92
N HIS A 424 -22.86 66.42 -9.90
CA HIS A 424 -22.71 67.84 -10.14
C HIS A 424 -23.90 68.42 -10.94
N PRO A 425 -24.34 69.67 -10.65
CA PRO A 425 -25.32 70.40 -11.45
C PRO A 425 -24.68 70.91 -12.76
N THR A 426 -25.32 70.69 -13.91
CA THR A 426 -24.68 70.83 -15.23
C THR A 426 -24.73 72.21 -15.88
N ARG A 427 -23.77 72.42 -16.79
CA ARG A 427 -23.71 73.51 -17.79
C ARG A 427 -23.89 73.00 -19.24
N SER A 428 -23.94 71.69 -19.54
CA SER A 428 -24.15 71.15 -20.90
C SER A 428 -24.87 69.78 -20.96
N ALA A 429 -25.32 69.35 -22.16
CA ALA A 429 -26.16 68.16 -22.38
C ALA A 429 -25.41 66.81 -22.48
N SER A 430 -24.09 66.79 -22.74
CA SER A 430 -23.28 65.56 -22.79
C SER A 430 -22.97 64.98 -21.39
N GLU A 431 -23.39 65.68 -20.33
CA GLU A 431 -23.18 65.33 -18.93
C GLU A 431 -24.36 64.52 -18.34
N ALA A 432 -25.33 64.04 -19.15
CA ALA A 432 -26.52 63.32 -18.64
C ALA A 432 -26.20 61.93 -18.04
N ILE A 433 -25.03 61.39 -18.36
CA ILE A 433 -24.57 60.06 -17.95
C ILE A 433 -23.45 60.24 -16.90
N GLY A 434 -23.61 59.57 -15.76
CA GLY A 434 -22.64 59.57 -14.66
C GLY A 434 -21.51 58.56 -14.85
N PRO A 435 -20.65 58.37 -13.84
CA PRO A 435 -19.49 57.50 -13.93
C PRO A 435 -19.91 56.03 -14.08
N GLU A 436 -19.03 55.30 -14.74
CA GLU A 436 -19.03 53.85 -14.69
C GLU A 436 -18.18 53.36 -13.54
N PHE A 437 -18.69 52.39 -12.80
CA PHE A 437 -18.01 51.77 -11.68
C PHE A 437 -18.24 50.26 -11.72
N TYR A 438 -17.36 49.50 -11.06
CA TYR A 438 -17.45 48.06 -11.03
C TYR A 438 -17.43 47.54 -9.60
N THR A 439 -18.11 46.43 -9.40
CA THR A 439 -18.12 45.69 -8.13
C THR A 439 -17.61 44.29 -8.40
N HIS A 440 -16.56 43.91 -7.68
CA HIS A 440 -16.03 42.56 -7.65
C HIS A 440 -16.74 41.76 -6.57
N PHE A 441 -17.43 40.70 -6.97
CA PHE A 441 -17.97 39.68 -6.10
C PHE A 441 -16.98 38.54 -6.05
N LYS A 442 -16.36 38.35 -4.89
CA LYS A 442 -15.37 37.31 -4.65
C LYS A 442 -16.04 36.16 -3.89
N LEU A 443 -16.15 35.02 -4.57
CA LEU A 443 -16.61 33.75 -4.03
C LEU A 443 -15.40 32.90 -3.64
N GLN A 444 -15.32 32.45 -2.40
CA GLN A 444 -14.20 31.66 -1.88
C GLN A 444 -14.69 30.35 -1.29
N ASN A 445 -13.99 29.26 -1.62
CA ASN A 445 -14.14 27.97 -0.97
C ASN A 445 -13.03 27.84 0.08
N LEU A 446 -13.40 27.89 1.36
CA LEU A 446 -12.47 27.68 2.48
C LEU A 446 -12.34 26.19 2.85
N GLY A 447 -13.21 25.35 2.28
CA GLY A 447 -13.13 23.90 2.37
C GLY A 447 -12.03 23.31 1.48
N CYS A 448 -11.89 21.98 1.55
CA CYS A 448 -10.86 21.26 0.80
C CYS A 448 -11.38 20.52 -0.44
N TYR A 449 -12.69 20.44 -0.63
CA TYR A 449 -13.31 19.72 -1.73
C TYR A 449 -13.92 20.70 -2.73
N THR A 450 -13.84 20.37 -4.02
CA THR A 450 -14.40 21.19 -5.09
C THR A 450 -15.91 21.10 -5.11
N LEU A 451 -16.57 22.22 -5.36
CA LEU A 451 -18.03 22.33 -5.39
C LEU A 451 -18.49 22.60 -6.82
N SER A 452 -19.65 22.07 -7.18
CA SER A 452 -20.25 22.30 -8.49
C SER A 452 -21.67 22.84 -8.37
N ASN A 453 -22.14 23.50 -9.43
CA ASN A 453 -23.49 24.03 -9.54
C ASN A 453 -23.85 25.01 -8.41
N LEU A 454 -22.99 26.01 -8.19
CA LEU A 454 -23.30 27.14 -7.30
C LEU A 454 -23.96 28.24 -8.13
N GLU A 455 -24.94 28.93 -7.55
CA GLU A 455 -25.60 30.08 -8.19
C GLU A 455 -25.45 31.30 -7.29
N LEU A 456 -24.78 32.34 -7.83
CA LEU A 456 -24.72 33.66 -7.20
C LEU A 456 -25.80 34.55 -7.82
N HIS A 457 -26.79 34.90 -7.01
CA HIS A 457 -27.87 35.82 -7.38
C HIS A 457 -27.53 37.22 -6.87
N MET A 458 -27.50 38.20 -7.76
CA MET A 458 -27.22 39.60 -7.43
C MET A 458 -28.43 40.46 -7.85
N PHE A 459 -28.95 41.23 -6.90
CA PHE A 459 -30.10 42.11 -7.10
C PHE A 459 -29.65 43.57 -7.04
N LEU A 460 -29.70 44.24 -8.20
CA LEU A 460 -29.08 45.54 -8.43
C LEU A 460 -30.16 46.60 -8.72
N PRO A 461 -30.48 47.52 -7.77
CA PRO A 461 -31.49 48.55 -7.97
C PRO A 461 -31.18 49.40 -9.20
N SER A 462 -32.12 49.47 -10.15
CA SER A 462 -31.87 50.07 -11.46
C SER A 462 -32.96 51.04 -11.91
N VAL A 463 -34.23 50.76 -11.60
CA VAL A 463 -35.38 51.52 -12.13
C VAL A 463 -36.29 51.98 -10.99
N ALA A 464 -36.56 53.27 -10.94
CA ALA A 464 -37.47 53.93 -10.00
C ALA A 464 -38.87 54.10 -10.62
N ALA A 465 -39.79 54.76 -9.90
CA ALA A 465 -41.17 54.89 -10.36
C ALA A 465 -41.26 55.68 -11.67
N GLY A 466 -42.24 55.34 -12.52
CA GLY A 466 -42.42 55.97 -13.83
C GLY A 466 -41.35 55.56 -14.86
N ASP A 467 -40.78 54.37 -14.72
CA ASP A 467 -39.75 53.79 -15.61
C ASP A 467 -38.48 54.62 -15.72
N ALA A 468 -38.20 55.40 -14.67
CA ALA A 468 -37.02 56.23 -14.57
C ALA A 468 -35.80 55.39 -14.19
N VAL A 469 -34.93 55.13 -15.17
CA VAL A 469 -33.68 54.38 -14.98
C VAL A 469 -32.63 55.28 -14.32
N PHE A 470 -32.10 54.84 -13.18
CA PHE A 470 -31.05 55.55 -12.44
C PHE A 470 -29.71 54.81 -12.44
N MET A 471 -29.71 53.52 -12.77
CA MET A 471 -28.52 52.69 -12.87
C MET A 471 -28.72 51.62 -13.95
N THR A 472 -27.67 51.36 -14.73
CA THR A 472 -27.68 50.33 -15.78
C THR A 472 -26.49 49.39 -15.60
N VAL A 473 -26.70 48.08 -15.72
CA VAL A 473 -25.62 47.10 -15.82
C VAL A 473 -25.08 47.13 -17.25
N THR A 474 -23.80 47.49 -17.41
CA THR A 474 -23.18 47.63 -18.73
C THR A 474 -22.42 46.39 -19.15
N ASP A 475 -21.78 45.70 -18.21
CA ASP A 475 -20.97 44.51 -18.48
C ASP A 475 -20.93 43.59 -17.25
N VAL A 476 -20.86 42.28 -17.50
CA VAL A 476 -20.66 41.26 -16.46
C VAL A 476 -19.64 40.26 -16.95
N TYR A 477 -18.53 40.15 -16.23
CA TYR A 477 -17.40 39.32 -16.63
C TYR A 477 -16.80 38.58 -15.44
N ALA A 478 -16.46 37.30 -15.61
CA ALA A 478 -15.80 36.48 -14.60
C ALA A 478 -14.29 36.36 -14.91
N PHE A 479 -13.44 36.72 -13.95
CA PHE A 479 -11.99 36.60 -14.08
C PHE A 479 -11.50 35.21 -13.67
N ASN A 480 -10.56 34.66 -14.45
CA ASN A 480 -9.80 33.45 -14.10
C ASN A 480 -10.63 32.21 -13.72
N ALA A 481 -11.89 32.13 -14.14
CA ALA A 481 -12.77 31.00 -13.85
C ALA A 481 -13.39 30.44 -15.14
N SER A 482 -12.88 29.29 -15.59
CA SER A 482 -13.53 28.49 -16.63
C SER A 482 -14.82 27.89 -16.07
N GLY A 483 -15.94 28.06 -16.77
CA GLY A 483 -17.23 27.48 -16.34
C GLY A 483 -18.07 28.40 -15.43
N VAL A 484 -17.87 29.71 -15.50
CA VAL A 484 -18.82 30.70 -14.93
C VAL A 484 -19.63 31.34 -16.04
N THR A 485 -20.94 31.19 -15.99
CA THR A 485 -21.87 31.77 -16.96
C THR A 485 -22.84 32.70 -16.26
N CYS A 486 -22.84 33.98 -16.64
CA CYS A 486 -23.72 34.98 -16.06
C CYS A 486 -24.82 35.38 -17.04
N SER A 487 -26.04 35.48 -16.55
CA SER A 487 -27.19 36.02 -17.28
C SER A 487 -27.68 37.30 -16.59
N VAL A 488 -28.09 38.28 -17.39
CA VAL A 488 -28.57 39.58 -16.91
C VAL A 488 -30.02 39.76 -17.35
N LEU A 489 -30.91 39.95 -16.38
CA LEU A 489 -32.31 40.31 -16.62
C LEU A 489 -32.52 41.78 -16.28
N SER A 490 -32.48 42.64 -17.30
CA SER A 490 -32.65 44.10 -17.19
C SER A 490 -33.92 44.64 -17.87
N ASP A 491 -34.68 43.80 -18.58
CA ASP A 491 -35.92 44.20 -19.26
C ASP A 491 -37.00 44.63 -18.26
N VAL A 492 -37.43 45.89 -18.33
CA VAL A 492 -38.34 46.51 -17.35
C VAL A 492 -39.69 45.79 -17.27
N ALA A 493 -40.23 45.31 -18.39
CA ALA A 493 -41.51 44.59 -18.40
C ALA A 493 -41.38 43.24 -17.69
N ARG A 494 -40.27 42.53 -17.92
CA ARG A 494 -39.97 41.26 -17.23
C ARG A 494 -39.65 41.46 -15.76
N LEU A 495 -38.95 42.54 -15.40
CA LEU A 495 -38.69 42.90 -14.00
C LEU A 495 -39.99 43.14 -13.23
N LYS A 496 -40.91 43.96 -13.78
CA LYS A 496 -42.24 44.21 -13.20
C LYS A 496 -43.07 42.92 -13.04
N ALA A 497 -42.98 42.01 -14.02
CA ALA A 497 -43.72 40.75 -13.97
C ALA A 497 -43.22 39.80 -12.86
N ARG A 498 -41.90 39.77 -12.61
CA ARG A 498 -41.25 38.97 -11.55
C ARG A 498 -41.34 39.63 -10.16
N GLN A 499 -41.23 40.95 -10.09
CA GLN A 499 -41.13 41.73 -8.84
C GLN A 499 -42.44 42.49 -8.56
N ARG A 500 -43.55 41.77 -8.41
CA ARG A 500 -44.90 42.36 -8.28
C ARG A 500 -45.12 43.12 -6.97
N ASP A 501 -44.41 42.73 -5.91
CA ASP A 501 -44.57 43.30 -4.56
C ASP A 501 -43.75 44.58 -4.34
N VAL A 502 -42.91 44.95 -5.31
CA VAL A 502 -42.03 46.12 -5.21
C VAL A 502 -42.81 47.41 -5.42
N ARG A 503 -42.65 48.35 -4.49
CA ARG A 503 -43.24 49.69 -4.58
C ARG A 503 -42.13 50.70 -4.90
N PRO A 504 -41.93 51.04 -6.17
CA PRO A 504 -40.82 51.90 -6.58
C PRO A 504 -41.00 53.32 -6.02
N LEU A 505 -39.91 53.94 -5.60
CA LEU A 505 -39.89 55.28 -5.04
C LEU A 505 -40.02 56.33 -6.15
N HIS A 506 -40.87 57.34 -5.95
CA HIS A 506 -40.94 58.51 -6.82
C HIS A 506 -39.82 59.52 -6.47
N THR A 507 -39.34 60.26 -7.46
CA THR A 507 -38.25 61.24 -7.31
C THR A 507 -38.54 62.37 -6.32
N GLU A 508 -39.82 62.68 -6.08
CA GLU A 508 -40.28 63.68 -5.12
C GLU A 508 -40.17 63.18 -3.66
N ASP A 509 -40.36 61.88 -3.45
CA ASP A 509 -40.34 61.23 -2.12
C ASP A 509 -38.93 60.92 -1.61
N MET A 510 -37.91 61.13 -2.46
CA MET A 510 -36.49 60.96 -2.14
C MET A 510 -35.97 61.96 -1.10
N LEU A 511 -36.75 63.00 -0.76
CA LEU A 511 -36.39 63.96 0.30
C LEU A 511 -36.45 63.32 1.68
N HIS A 512 -37.35 62.35 1.87
CA HIS A 512 -37.61 61.68 3.16
C HIS A 512 -37.08 60.24 3.18
N ASN A 513 -36.71 59.69 2.02
CA ASN A 513 -36.24 58.31 1.87
C ASN A 513 -34.84 58.29 1.26
N GLU A 514 -33.85 58.01 2.09
CA GLU A 514 -32.43 58.04 1.71
C GLU A 514 -31.91 56.68 1.21
N ILE A 515 -32.77 55.69 0.95
CA ILE A 515 -32.37 54.33 0.55
C ILE A 515 -33.11 53.86 -0.70
N LEU A 516 -32.34 53.45 -1.71
CA LEU A 516 -32.81 52.74 -2.91
C LEU A 516 -32.31 51.29 -2.87
N ASN A 517 -33.23 50.36 -2.64
CA ASN A 517 -32.99 48.92 -2.60
C ASN A 517 -34.10 48.18 -3.38
N CYS A 518 -34.03 46.86 -3.44
CA CYS A 518 -34.99 46.05 -4.22
C CYS A 518 -36.41 45.98 -3.64
N SER A 519 -36.70 46.63 -2.50
CA SER A 519 -38.09 46.85 -2.04
C SER A 519 -38.66 48.19 -2.51
N ARG A 520 -37.79 49.14 -2.90
CA ARG A 520 -38.13 50.52 -3.30
C ARG A 520 -37.73 50.88 -4.73
N ALA A 521 -37.22 49.93 -5.50
CA ALA A 521 -36.86 50.08 -6.90
C ALA A 521 -36.88 48.71 -7.56
N TRP A 522 -37.19 48.64 -8.86
CA TRP A 522 -37.02 47.41 -9.62
C TRP A 522 -35.53 47.13 -9.80
N CYS A 523 -35.15 45.90 -9.47
CA CYS A 523 -33.76 45.47 -9.49
C CYS A 523 -33.47 44.66 -10.73
N THR A 524 -32.43 45.05 -11.46
CA THR A 524 -31.80 44.17 -12.44
C THR A 524 -31.25 42.96 -11.72
N GLU A 525 -31.60 41.77 -12.19
CA GLU A 525 -31.17 40.50 -11.60
C GLU A 525 -30.01 39.96 -12.43
N VAL A 526 -28.87 39.72 -11.80
CA VAL A 526 -27.71 39.08 -12.42
C VAL A 526 -27.51 37.73 -11.74
N VAL A 527 -27.65 36.64 -12.52
CA VAL A 527 -27.48 35.27 -12.04
C VAL A 527 -26.23 34.70 -12.66
N CYS A 528 -25.25 34.36 -11.83
CA CYS A 528 -24.02 33.72 -12.26
C CYS A 528 -23.97 32.27 -11.78
N GLU A 529 -24.03 31.34 -12.73
CA GLU A 529 -23.86 29.92 -12.51
C GLU A 529 -22.36 29.58 -12.52
N VAL A 530 -21.89 28.96 -11.45
CA VAL A 530 -20.51 28.51 -11.27
C VAL A 530 -20.52 26.99 -11.34
N GLN A 531 -20.10 26.45 -12.49
CA GLN A 531 -20.09 25.00 -12.75
C GLN A 531 -19.12 24.27 -11.82
N GLN A 532 -17.96 24.85 -11.54
CA GLN A 532 -16.98 24.28 -10.62
C GLN A 532 -16.21 25.39 -9.88
N LEU A 533 -16.18 25.32 -8.55
CA LEU A 533 -15.41 26.20 -7.68
C LEU A 533 -14.32 25.39 -6.97
N GLY A 534 -13.07 25.67 -7.34
CA GLY A 534 -11.88 25.12 -6.69
C GLY A 534 -11.54 25.88 -5.41
N HIS A 535 -10.93 27.07 -5.56
CA HIS A 535 -10.46 27.89 -4.45
C HIS A 535 -11.17 29.25 -4.39
N GLU A 536 -11.21 29.97 -5.51
CA GLU A 536 -11.94 31.24 -5.62
C GLU A 536 -12.44 31.51 -7.04
N ALA A 537 -13.49 32.32 -7.15
CA ALA A 537 -13.99 32.89 -8.39
C ALA A 537 -14.30 34.37 -8.17
N ILE A 538 -13.95 35.22 -9.14
CA ILE A 538 -14.17 36.67 -9.06
C ILE A 538 -15.08 37.08 -10.22
N ILE A 539 -16.26 37.60 -9.88
CA ILE A 539 -17.24 38.11 -10.84
C ILE A 539 -17.23 39.63 -10.77
N ARG A 540 -16.96 40.29 -11.88
CA ARG A 540 -17.03 41.75 -12.01
C ARG A 540 -18.34 42.15 -12.67
N VAL A 541 -19.12 42.95 -11.95
CA VAL A 541 -20.32 43.60 -12.47
C VAL A 541 -20.02 45.08 -12.65
N THR A 542 -20.09 45.56 -13.88
CA THR A 542 -19.90 46.96 -14.24
C THR A 542 -21.26 47.63 -14.36
N ARG A 543 -21.39 48.79 -13.70
CA ARG A 543 -22.64 49.55 -13.60
C ARG A 543 -22.36 51.01 -13.93
N ARG A 544 -23.34 51.66 -14.53
CA ARG A 544 -23.28 53.08 -14.86
C ARG A 544 -24.40 53.84 -14.17
N VAL A 545 -24.03 54.96 -13.55
CA VAL A 545 -24.97 55.87 -12.87
C VAL A 545 -25.60 56.80 -13.91
N HIS A 546 -26.90 57.08 -13.79
CA HIS A 546 -27.60 58.02 -14.66
C HIS A 546 -27.90 59.33 -13.90
N ASP A 547 -27.07 60.34 -14.14
CA ASP A 547 -27.16 61.63 -13.44
C ASP A 547 -28.49 62.36 -13.67
N ASP A 548 -29.12 62.20 -14.83
CA ASP A 548 -30.40 62.84 -15.15
C ASP A 548 -31.50 62.55 -14.11
N PHE A 549 -31.57 61.29 -13.63
CA PHE A 549 -32.50 60.90 -12.58
C PHE A 549 -32.22 61.66 -11.28
N PHE A 550 -30.96 61.65 -10.85
CA PHE A 550 -30.53 62.26 -9.59
C PHE A 550 -30.59 63.80 -9.63
N ARG A 551 -30.45 64.42 -10.79
CA ARG A 551 -30.60 65.89 -10.90
C ARG A 551 -32.05 66.31 -10.68
N LYS A 552 -33.01 65.55 -11.23
CA LYS A 552 -34.46 65.77 -11.08
C LYS A 552 -34.95 65.50 -9.66
N ALA A 553 -34.36 64.52 -8.97
CA ALA A 553 -34.74 64.15 -7.61
C ALA A 553 -34.33 65.19 -6.55
N LYS A 554 -35.15 65.32 -5.50
CA LYS A 554 -34.85 66.18 -4.33
C LYS A 554 -34.27 65.32 -3.21
N TYR A 555 -32.95 65.32 -3.03
CA TYR A 555 -32.26 64.61 -1.95
C TYR A 555 -30.97 65.33 -1.52
N LYS A 556 -30.43 64.96 -0.35
CA LYS A 556 -29.10 65.41 0.12
C LYS A 556 -28.04 64.33 -0.09
N SER A 557 -28.32 63.13 0.40
CA SER A 557 -27.57 61.89 0.17
C SER A 557 -28.56 60.76 -0.04
N VAL A 558 -28.24 59.80 -0.89
CA VAL A 558 -29.02 58.57 -1.09
C VAL A 558 -28.09 57.37 -1.19
N LYS A 559 -28.41 56.30 -0.46
CA LYS A 559 -27.69 55.03 -0.45
C LYS A 559 -28.38 54.05 -1.37
N ILE A 560 -27.67 53.58 -2.38
CA ILE A 560 -28.12 52.52 -3.27
C ILE A 560 -27.58 51.21 -2.71
N VAL A 561 -28.48 50.36 -2.21
CA VAL A 561 -28.15 49.09 -1.55
C VAL A 561 -28.47 47.93 -2.49
N SER A 562 -27.43 47.29 -2.98
CA SER A 562 -27.51 46.07 -3.80
C SER A 562 -27.34 44.85 -2.90
N SER A 563 -28.18 43.83 -3.05
CA SER A 563 -28.09 42.60 -2.27
C SER A 563 -27.61 41.44 -3.12
N PHE A 564 -26.93 40.47 -2.53
CA PHE A 564 -26.54 39.24 -3.20
C PHE A 564 -26.75 38.03 -2.29
N GLU A 565 -27.07 36.89 -2.90
CA GLU A 565 -27.21 35.61 -2.21
C GLU A 565 -26.56 34.48 -2.99
N LEU A 566 -25.85 33.61 -2.27
CA LEU A 566 -25.28 32.39 -2.84
C LEU A 566 -26.16 31.20 -2.47
N THR A 567 -26.52 30.43 -3.49
CA THR A 567 -27.25 29.18 -3.35
C THR A 567 -26.47 28.04 -4.01
N ALA A 568 -26.73 26.80 -3.62
CA ALA A 568 -26.24 25.64 -4.36
C ALA A 568 -27.32 24.59 -4.45
N GLN A 569 -27.20 23.74 -5.47
CA GLN A 569 -28.04 22.58 -5.61
C GLN A 569 -27.74 21.55 -4.51
N GLU A 570 -28.70 21.31 -3.61
CA GLU A 570 -28.56 20.26 -2.60
C GLU A 570 -28.50 18.88 -3.25
N THR A 571 -27.57 18.05 -2.78
CA THR A 571 -27.42 16.67 -3.23
C THR A 571 -27.53 15.72 -2.04
N SER A 572 -27.61 14.41 -2.30
CA SER A 572 -27.61 13.41 -1.22
C SER A 572 -26.37 13.49 -0.31
N SER A 573 -25.28 14.07 -0.81
CA SER A 573 -24.00 14.17 -0.10
C SER A 573 -23.72 15.58 0.42
N ILE A 574 -24.22 16.65 -0.21
CA ILE A 574 -23.88 18.04 0.14
C ILE A 574 -25.15 18.79 0.57
N THR A 575 -25.08 19.47 1.71
CA THR A 575 -26.14 20.38 2.20
C THR A 575 -25.50 21.70 2.65
N LEU A 576 -26.06 22.84 2.26
CA LEU A 576 -25.60 24.14 2.77
C LEU A 576 -26.17 24.46 4.16
N GLY A 577 -27.19 23.72 4.61
CA GLY A 577 -28.00 24.11 5.76
C GLY A 577 -28.77 25.41 5.51
N ALA A 578 -29.60 25.83 6.47
CA ALA A 578 -30.45 27.03 6.35
C ALA A 578 -29.69 28.38 6.29
N GLY A 579 -28.37 28.36 6.16
CA GLY A 579 -27.53 29.56 6.05
C GLY A 579 -27.33 29.98 4.59
N ILE A 580 -28.32 30.66 4.01
CA ILE A 580 -28.12 31.38 2.75
C ILE A 580 -27.04 32.43 3.01
N LEU A 581 -25.89 32.35 2.32
CA LEU A 581 -24.84 33.36 2.42
C LEU A 581 -25.31 34.62 1.70
N ARG A 582 -25.80 35.59 2.49
CA ARG A 582 -26.32 36.88 2.01
C ARG A 582 -25.37 38.01 2.36
N GLY A 583 -25.30 39.00 1.49
CA GLY A 583 -24.57 40.23 1.76
C GLY A 583 -25.13 41.42 0.97
N GLU A 584 -24.58 42.59 1.27
CA GLU A 584 -25.00 43.86 0.68
C GLU A 584 -23.78 44.66 0.19
N SER A 585 -23.99 45.44 -0.87
CA SER A 585 -23.04 46.40 -1.44
C SER A 585 -23.71 47.76 -1.53
N VAL A 586 -23.04 48.82 -1.05
CA VAL A 586 -23.63 50.15 -0.90
C VAL A 586 -22.85 51.19 -1.70
N LEU A 587 -23.57 51.99 -2.50
CA LEU A 587 -23.06 53.20 -3.13
C LEU A 587 -23.79 54.41 -2.56
N GLU A 588 -23.06 55.36 -1.98
CA GLU A 588 -23.62 56.63 -1.52
C GLU A 588 -23.54 57.68 -2.65
N VAL A 589 -24.68 58.26 -3.01
CA VAL A 589 -24.78 59.33 -4.01
C VAL A 589 -25.15 60.64 -3.31
N LEU A 590 -24.32 61.67 -3.48
CA LEU A 590 -24.51 62.99 -2.91
C LEU A 590 -24.98 63.98 -3.98
N LYS A 591 -25.82 64.93 -3.57
CA LYS A 591 -26.18 66.04 -4.42
C LYS A 591 -25.14 67.16 -4.32
N GLY A 592 -24.44 67.43 -5.42
CA GLY A 592 -23.44 68.49 -5.46
C GLY A 592 -24.04 69.89 -5.37
N ARG A 593 -23.31 70.80 -4.71
CA ARG A 593 -23.74 72.19 -4.55
C ARG A 593 -23.11 73.04 -5.65
N SER A 594 -23.92 73.75 -6.42
CA SER A 594 -23.43 74.85 -7.26
C SER A 594 -22.98 75.99 -6.35
N ILE A 595 -21.68 76.29 -6.33
CA ILE A 595 -21.17 77.52 -5.71
C ILE A 595 -21.19 78.58 -6.82
N PRO A 596 -22.16 79.52 -6.86
CA PRO A 596 -22.11 80.59 -7.83
C PRO A 596 -20.96 81.53 -7.45
N ILE A 597 -19.89 81.53 -8.24
CA ILE A 597 -18.87 82.57 -8.13
C ILE A 597 -19.53 83.88 -8.56
N SER A 598 -19.70 84.81 -7.61
CA SER A 598 -20.34 86.10 -7.85
C SER A 598 -19.60 86.85 -8.95
N LEU A 599 -20.33 87.30 -9.98
CA LEU A 599 -19.78 88.06 -11.11
C LEU A 599 -19.00 89.30 -10.64
N TRP A 600 -19.41 89.87 -9.50
CA TRP A 600 -18.74 90.99 -8.85
C TRP A 600 -17.33 90.67 -8.34
N ILE A 601 -17.06 89.43 -7.93
CA ILE A 601 -15.72 89.00 -7.52
C ILE A 601 -14.81 88.93 -8.75
N LEU A 602 -15.35 88.49 -9.90
CA LEU A 602 -14.60 88.39 -11.15
C LEU A 602 -14.32 89.78 -11.74
N ILE A 603 -15.31 90.68 -11.76
CA ILE A 603 -15.15 92.08 -12.17
C ILE A 603 -14.20 92.81 -11.21
N GLY A 604 -14.35 92.61 -9.90
CA GLY A 604 -13.48 93.20 -8.88
C GLY A 604 -12.03 92.73 -9.01
N SER A 605 -11.80 91.45 -9.32
CA SER A 605 -10.46 90.91 -9.56
C SER A 605 -9.83 91.45 -10.85
N ILE A 606 -10.62 91.68 -11.90
CA ILE A 606 -10.12 92.28 -13.15
C ILE A 606 -9.76 93.74 -12.94
N ILE A 607 -10.62 94.52 -12.27
CA ILE A 607 -10.36 95.94 -11.96
C ILE A 607 -9.15 96.06 -11.03
N GLY A 608 -9.07 95.22 -9.99
CA GLY A 608 -7.92 95.18 -9.09
C GLY A 608 -6.63 94.80 -9.80
N GLY A 609 -6.68 93.82 -10.72
CA GLY A 609 -5.55 93.42 -11.55
C GLY A 609 -5.08 94.53 -12.49
N LEU A 610 -6.01 95.26 -13.13
CA LEU A 610 -5.69 96.39 -14.01
C LEU A 610 -5.12 97.58 -13.23
N LEU A 611 -5.64 97.87 -12.03
CA LEU A 611 -5.09 98.92 -11.16
C LEU A 611 -3.68 98.58 -10.68
N LEU A 612 -3.44 97.32 -10.28
CA LEU A 612 -2.11 96.85 -9.93
C LEU A 612 -1.15 96.96 -11.11
N LEU A 613 -1.59 96.57 -12.31
CA LEU A 613 -0.79 96.69 -13.54
C LEU A 613 -0.44 98.16 -13.83
N ALA A 614 -1.40 99.08 -13.72
CA ALA A 614 -1.17 100.51 -13.91
C ALA A 614 -0.17 101.08 -12.88
N LEU A 615 -0.27 100.67 -11.61
CA LEU A 615 0.68 101.04 -10.56
C LEU A 615 2.09 100.52 -10.88
N ILE A 616 2.21 99.28 -11.33
CA ILE A 616 3.50 98.70 -11.73
C ILE A 616 4.09 99.44 -12.93
N ILE A 617 3.28 99.77 -13.95
CA ILE A 617 3.72 100.57 -15.10
C ILE A 617 4.21 101.95 -14.64
N PHE A 618 3.49 102.60 -13.71
CA PHE A 618 3.90 103.89 -13.15
C PHE A 618 5.23 103.80 -12.39
N ILE A 619 5.41 102.77 -11.55
CA ILE A 619 6.67 102.51 -10.84
C ILE A 619 7.81 102.26 -11.83
N LEU A 620 7.60 101.42 -12.84
CA LEU A 620 8.60 101.12 -13.88
C LEU A 620 8.96 102.36 -14.71
N TRP A 621 7.99 103.25 -14.98
CA TRP A 621 8.24 104.54 -15.63
C TRP A 621 9.08 105.47 -14.75
N LYS A 622 8.76 105.58 -13.44
CA LYS A 622 9.51 106.40 -12.48
C LYS A 622 10.94 105.87 -12.21
N LEU A 623 11.15 104.57 -12.37
CA LEU A 623 12.47 103.92 -12.28
C LEU A 623 13.27 103.96 -13.60
N GLY A 624 12.77 104.65 -14.64
CA GLY A 624 13.52 104.90 -15.87
C GLY A 624 13.61 103.71 -16.84
N PHE A 625 12.77 102.67 -16.67
CA PHE A 625 12.81 101.45 -17.48
C PHE A 625 12.43 101.68 -18.96
N PHE A 626 11.67 102.73 -19.28
CA PHE A 626 11.15 103.01 -20.63
C PHE A 626 11.95 104.08 -21.41
N THR A 627 13.04 104.63 -20.89
CA THR A 627 13.91 105.54 -21.66
C THR A 627 14.92 104.75 -22.49
N ARG A 628 14.58 104.50 -23.77
CA ARG A 628 15.52 103.95 -24.76
C ARG A 628 16.08 105.08 -25.63
N LYS A 629 17.41 105.24 -25.64
CA LYS A 629 18.13 106.11 -26.59
C LYS A 629 17.88 105.62 -28.03
N LEU A 630 17.26 106.47 -28.84
CA LEU A 630 17.27 106.36 -30.30
C LEU A 630 18.67 106.74 -30.81
N ARG A 631 19.20 105.92 -31.71
CA ARG A 631 20.41 106.15 -32.49
C ARG A 631 19.95 106.32 -33.93
N GLU A 632 20.20 107.48 -34.53
CA GLU A 632 20.26 107.66 -35.99
C GLU A 632 21.15 108.87 -36.31
N GLU A 633 22.11 108.64 -37.21
CA GLU A 633 23.05 109.60 -37.79
C GLU A 633 22.41 110.32 -39.00
N GLU A 634 22.79 111.60 -39.15
CA GLU A 634 23.00 112.39 -40.38
C GLU A 634 21.91 112.57 -41.47
N ASN A 635 21.62 113.85 -41.76
CA ASN A 635 22.09 114.58 -42.96
C ASN A 635 21.91 116.10 -42.71
N HIS A 636 22.97 116.92 -42.58
CA HIS A 636 23.87 117.57 -43.57
C HIS A 636 23.22 118.78 -44.30
N GLU A 637 23.90 119.92 -44.55
CA GLU A 637 25.23 120.15 -45.13
C GLU A 637 25.88 121.51 -44.69
N ASP A 638 27.19 121.49 -44.37
CA ASP A 638 28.26 122.45 -44.72
C ASP A 638 29.58 122.09 -43.99
#